data_AF-A0A2V9Y3R4-F1
#
_entry.id   AF-A0A2V9Y3R4-F1
#
_cell.length_a   1.000
_cell.length_b   1.000
_cell.length_c   1.000
_cell.angle_alpha   90.00
_cell.angle_beta   90.00
_cell.angle_gamma   90.00
#
_symmetry.space_group_name_H-M   'P 1'
#
loop_
_entity.id
_entity.type
_entity.pdbx_description
1 polymer ?
#
loop_
_entity_poly.entity_id
_entity_poly.type
_entity_poly.pdbx_seq_one_letter_code
_entity_poly.pdbx_strand_id
1 'polypeptide(L)'
;MKSPLFVCILSCSLLNCSSYARSIQAGSPDNSQPATAAAHAPSENQVPAAAHFTIPGPERSFLRMAGISQMIRPEEVLPLLSRNVFIEGYQGSSQPTEFLILLRRYVVQARELTELAAKNDMVIRVAGCDDAQPLLHILGYRTRPDCGKADTALLTDDPERAFLTIDSGFPLPDLERTLQGGKPFEYAFSPSAVPVLFAGSEWTMASKKNHTENSRDLLDTILNDPAVARLYWALSRIEPETAGFLQQSIGLQKLLPYAAVLDFYGRELSISGGKVSVPGGAAAESSWNDLVGASPASPSAFVSRLLGRDKGWLAAYFDVLCRANREQQAYFTDPHRLKFFYTALLSTDSADKPTRGTFRPVPEMLLLVSRLPLDSSAQPQVPGGLESWKRILFDGHHRSVFRKWAKADKLNHPDDLVRVLFALSRTHDTNLLQLYMALSQIDSRRPPDHRLAPATVELLARKYEDYSDQYRIFSEFPELGDESITLFLDVAQSLGNAPMAFRANGFGTFQATVGIWQILARQGQIPPSRFDESWQRVIRPFEGIRSAAHLYDAGRNSLGEVFRFSTGKPHGSQDDIIELLAGPPQTTPQGKQMHNEVANRIRSVLDDQRLVSIDTLMSVGDGLAEKERGKHPEEYVVLLAAQTREFEMPRPIFSNGERTQWAAGIYNNHHTDVEMRTDLPKLLKSPTASRAQIEEARGQLASFLRDTLVGLNYAYYEPPGAQALHNNPLFVRSHDFAGESVTGISSLWQAPVLLGRGTPAGGGAHFVGSLADLPYALAELEQDFISPNSVQALVWGEMTPGMLTSAILPRWWNVTPVELHAIALYQKSGEELLTASEKDEALRADVLAILSNRLLPQQARQIEQAMRTGSVSEIIPQMMPADTFYLAAEFQQKYPEQPRDLGTSTQELQELIRQHPDQVNWRRLSHDFGTPHPVMAQNYGPELLNVAPMPPFAGSSSRFLPECWDSPNLYWARLADEAGVSPVMLNRLVPELTQNMIQRIFATDFEDWPALLRAMHETGAEFRQGKLGSPQRITAVQH
;
A
#
# COMPACT_ATOMS: atom_id res chain seq x y z
N MET A 1 -32.97 25.49 18.33
CA MET A 1 -32.69 26.68 17.49
C MET A 1 -32.27 26.19 16.13
N LYS A 2 -32.82 26.78 15.06
CA LYS A 2 -32.77 26.27 13.68
C LYS A 2 -31.37 26.45 13.07
N SER A 3 -30.79 25.37 12.56
CA SER A 3 -29.54 25.32 11.78
C SER A 3 -29.74 25.83 10.35
N PRO A 4 -28.76 26.50 9.72
CA PRO A 4 -28.76 26.69 8.27
C PRO A 4 -28.02 25.55 7.56
N LEU A 5 -28.71 24.96 6.59
CA LEU A 5 -28.16 24.12 5.53
C LEU A 5 -27.33 24.98 4.56
N PHE A 6 -26.13 24.52 4.22
CA PHE A 6 -25.39 25.04 3.07
C PHE A 6 -25.75 24.24 1.82
N VAL A 7 -26.51 24.87 0.92
CA VAL A 7 -26.83 24.39 -0.43
C VAL A 7 -25.83 25.01 -1.40
N CYS A 8 -25.07 24.19 -2.11
CA CYS A 8 -24.25 24.62 -3.25
C CYS A 8 -25.16 24.85 -4.48
N ILE A 9 -25.21 26.08 -4.98
CA ILE A 9 -25.86 26.42 -6.25
C ILE A 9 -24.80 26.65 -7.33
N LEU A 10 -24.79 25.78 -8.33
CA LEU A 10 -24.18 26.00 -9.64
C LEU A 10 -24.83 27.22 -10.32
N SER A 11 -24.02 28.11 -10.87
CA SER A 11 -24.48 29.18 -11.77
C SER A 11 -23.76 29.08 -13.11
N CYS A 12 -24.47 28.59 -14.13
CA CYS A 12 -24.12 28.73 -15.55
C CYS A 12 -24.46 30.15 -16.02
N SER A 13 -23.59 30.76 -16.82
CA SER A 13 -23.92 31.94 -17.62
C SER A 13 -23.41 31.78 -19.05
N LEU A 14 -24.34 31.84 -20.00
CA LEU A 14 -24.19 31.80 -21.45
C LEU A 14 -24.64 33.15 -22.03
N LEU A 15 -24.09 33.52 -23.21
CA LEU A 15 -24.57 34.51 -24.22
C LEU A 15 -24.34 36.02 -23.87
N ASN A 16 -24.06 36.97 -24.78
CA ASN A 16 -23.81 37.03 -26.23
C ASN A 16 -23.36 38.47 -26.62
N CYS A 17 -22.79 38.62 -27.83
CA CYS A 17 -22.77 39.83 -28.69
C CYS A 17 -21.90 41.05 -28.27
N SER A 18 -21.20 41.81 -29.14
CA SER A 18 -21.06 41.82 -30.60
C SER A 18 -20.05 42.91 -31.03
N SER A 19 -19.20 42.58 -32.02
CA SER A 19 -18.67 43.40 -33.15
C SER A 19 -18.17 44.85 -32.98
N TYR A 20 -16.96 45.16 -33.49
CA TYR A 20 -16.74 46.06 -34.64
C TYR A 20 -15.30 45.93 -35.20
N ALA A 21 -15.13 46.33 -36.45
CA ALA A 21 -14.12 45.87 -37.42
C ALA A 21 -13.08 46.93 -37.85
N ARG A 22 -12.13 46.47 -38.70
CA ARG A 22 -11.19 47.20 -39.62
C ARG A 22 -9.91 47.76 -38.97
N SER A 23 -8.72 47.74 -39.58
CA SER A 23 -8.29 47.54 -40.99
C SER A 23 -6.79 47.20 -41.10
N ILE A 24 -6.50 46.25 -42.00
CA ILE A 24 -5.46 46.24 -43.06
C ILE A 24 -4.32 47.27 -42.97
N GLN A 25 -3.06 46.80 -42.96
CA GLN A 25 -2.03 47.28 -43.88
C GLN A 25 -0.95 46.24 -44.14
N ALA A 26 -0.71 46.00 -45.44
CA ALA A 26 0.27 45.10 -46.01
C ALA A 26 1.63 45.80 -46.21
N GLY A 27 2.71 45.01 -46.17
CA GLY A 27 4.06 45.42 -46.58
C GLY A 27 4.98 44.21 -46.70
N SER A 28 5.05 43.64 -47.90
CA SER A 28 6.10 42.72 -48.39
C SER A 28 7.27 43.55 -49.00
N PRO A 29 8.32 42.95 -49.61
CA PRO A 29 9.17 41.80 -49.26
C PRO A 29 10.69 42.16 -49.37
N ASP A 30 11.53 41.11 -49.37
CA ASP A 30 12.91 41.03 -49.88
C ASP A 30 14.07 41.57 -49.04
N ASN A 31 14.93 40.63 -48.57
CA ASN A 31 16.18 40.43 -49.29
C ASN A 31 16.78 39.04 -49.02
N SER A 32 17.28 38.42 -50.07
CA SER A 32 17.83 37.06 -50.10
C SER A 32 19.31 37.07 -50.50
N GLN A 33 19.98 35.96 -50.13
CA GLN A 33 21.25 35.39 -50.64
C GLN A 33 22.57 35.72 -49.89
N PRO A 34 23.65 34.90 -50.05
CA PRO A 34 23.74 33.44 -49.81
C PRO A 34 25.12 32.99 -49.20
N ALA A 35 25.26 31.67 -48.98
CA ALA A 35 26.52 30.88 -48.88
C ALA A 35 27.26 30.92 -47.51
N THR A 36 27.80 29.84 -46.94
CA THR A 36 28.50 28.67 -47.51
C THR A 36 28.44 27.48 -46.53
N ALA A 37 28.43 26.26 -47.08
CA ALA A 37 28.52 25.01 -46.34
C ALA A 37 29.98 24.66 -46.02
N ALA A 38 30.25 24.25 -44.79
CA ALA A 38 31.45 23.50 -44.42
C ALA A 38 31.03 22.33 -43.52
N ALA A 39 31.23 21.12 -44.04
CA ALA A 39 31.00 19.87 -43.32
C ALA A 39 32.08 19.71 -42.22
N HIS A 40 31.65 19.44 -41.00
CA HIS A 40 32.50 18.89 -39.94
C HIS A 40 31.94 17.53 -39.55
N ALA A 41 32.83 16.53 -39.59
CA ALA A 41 32.57 15.16 -39.20
C ALA A 41 32.21 15.08 -37.70
N PRO A 42 31.32 14.16 -37.29
CA PRO A 42 30.93 14.02 -35.89
C PRO A 42 32.09 13.40 -35.10
N SER A 43 32.67 14.18 -34.19
CA SER A 43 33.58 13.70 -33.16
C SER A 43 32.81 12.86 -32.14
N GLU A 44 33.48 11.81 -31.68
CA GLU A 44 33.07 10.79 -30.71
C GLU A 44 32.19 11.31 -29.55
N ASN A 45 31.14 10.54 -29.24
CA ASN A 45 30.21 10.71 -28.13
C ASN A 45 30.95 10.83 -26.78
N GLN A 46 31.27 12.07 -26.40
CA GLN A 46 31.37 12.44 -24.99
C GLN A 46 29.95 12.64 -24.47
N VAL A 47 29.60 11.92 -23.40
CA VAL A 47 28.37 12.18 -22.63
C VAL A 47 28.33 13.68 -22.31
N PRO A 48 27.28 14.43 -22.69
CA PRO A 48 27.21 15.85 -22.36
C PRO A 48 27.28 16.02 -20.84
N ALA A 49 28.20 16.85 -20.36
CA ALA A 49 28.23 17.23 -18.96
C ALA A 49 26.84 17.77 -18.56
N ALA A 50 26.22 17.17 -17.54
CA ALA A 50 24.89 17.59 -17.09
C ALA A 50 24.92 19.08 -16.76
N ALA A 51 23.95 19.84 -17.28
CA ALA A 51 23.77 21.23 -16.89
C ALA A 51 23.40 21.28 -15.40
N HIS A 52 24.00 22.20 -14.64
CA HIS A 52 23.73 22.36 -13.21
C HIS A 52 22.98 23.67 -12.94
N PHE A 53 22.16 23.68 -11.90
CA PHE A 53 21.48 24.84 -11.35
C PHE A 53 21.89 25.01 -9.89
N THR A 54 22.02 26.26 -9.45
CA THR A 54 22.45 26.56 -8.08
C THR A 54 21.24 26.89 -7.23
N ILE A 55 20.95 26.05 -6.23
CA ILE A 55 19.95 26.36 -5.20
C ILE A 55 20.55 27.26 -4.11
N PRO A 56 19.78 28.21 -3.55
CA PRO A 56 20.28 29.13 -2.55
C PRO A 56 20.45 28.45 -1.18
N GLY A 57 21.57 28.76 -0.52
CA GLY A 57 21.92 28.21 0.79
C GLY A 57 22.40 26.76 0.79
N PRO A 58 22.75 26.23 1.98
CA PRO A 58 23.17 24.84 2.14
C PRO A 58 22.05 23.87 1.75
N GLU A 59 22.41 22.83 1.00
CA GLU A 59 21.49 21.79 0.51
C GLU A 59 20.59 21.25 1.63
N ARG A 60 21.17 20.91 2.78
CA ARG A 60 20.43 20.40 3.94
C ARG A 60 19.25 21.29 4.36
N SER A 61 19.47 22.60 4.43
CA SER A 61 18.45 23.56 4.81
C SER A 61 17.37 23.69 3.73
N PHE A 62 17.79 23.68 2.46
CA PHE A 62 16.86 23.74 1.34
C PHE A 62 15.96 22.51 1.27
N LEU A 63 16.54 21.31 1.34
CA LEU A 63 15.78 20.04 1.33
C LEU A 63 14.77 19.98 2.48
N ARG A 64 15.19 20.41 3.68
CA ARG A 64 14.30 20.48 4.85
C ARG A 64 13.09 21.38 4.58
N MET A 65 13.28 22.58 4.05
CA MET A 65 12.20 23.52 3.73
C MET A 65 11.35 23.08 2.54
N ALA A 66 11.92 22.32 1.60
CA ALA A 66 11.22 21.78 0.45
C ALA A 66 10.44 20.48 0.75
N GLY A 67 10.56 19.94 1.98
CA GLY A 67 9.95 18.66 2.35
C GLY A 67 10.59 17.47 1.61
N ILE A 68 11.90 17.50 1.39
CA ILE A 68 12.67 16.48 0.68
C ILE A 68 13.63 15.78 1.65
N SER A 69 13.75 14.46 1.53
CA SER A 69 14.71 13.67 2.29
C SER A 69 16.14 14.16 2.11
N GLN A 70 16.90 14.27 3.21
CA GLN A 70 18.32 14.66 3.17
C GLN A 70 19.24 13.51 2.71
N MET A 71 18.68 12.33 2.41
CA MET A 71 19.40 11.18 1.86
C MET A 71 19.16 10.99 0.36
N ILE A 72 18.54 11.98 -0.29
CA ILE A 72 18.29 11.93 -1.73
C ILE A 72 19.55 12.23 -2.53
N ARG A 73 19.62 11.73 -3.77
CA ARG A 73 20.71 12.06 -4.68
C ARG A 73 20.51 13.47 -5.29
N PRO A 74 21.58 14.21 -5.60
CA PRO A 74 21.45 15.56 -6.16
C PRO A 74 20.56 15.66 -7.41
N GLU A 75 20.59 14.65 -8.29
CA GLU A 75 19.76 14.59 -9.50
C GLU A 75 18.24 14.48 -9.24
N GLU A 76 17.84 14.09 -8.02
CA GLU A 76 16.44 13.92 -7.62
C GLU A 76 15.86 15.18 -6.95
N VAL A 77 16.71 16.16 -6.58
CA VAL A 77 16.31 17.36 -5.83
C VAL A 77 15.30 18.21 -6.60
N LEU A 78 15.61 18.62 -7.84
CA LEU A 78 14.69 19.43 -8.65
C LEU A 78 13.41 18.67 -9.07
N PRO A 79 13.47 17.38 -9.46
CA PRO A 79 12.27 16.56 -9.65
C PRO A 79 11.35 16.54 -8.43
N LEU A 80 11.85 16.22 -7.25
CA LEU A 80 11.05 16.11 -6.02
C LEU A 80 10.54 17.46 -5.53
N LEU A 81 11.34 18.52 -5.67
CA LEU A 81 10.87 19.89 -5.45
C LEU A 81 9.66 20.20 -6.35
N SER A 82 9.79 19.91 -7.65
CA SER A 82 8.73 20.15 -8.62
C SER A 82 7.47 19.36 -8.27
N ARG A 83 7.63 18.10 -7.84
CA ARG A 83 6.55 17.25 -7.33
C ARG A 83 5.84 17.90 -6.13
N ASN A 84 6.58 18.21 -5.08
CA ASN A 84 6.00 18.78 -3.85
C ASN A 84 5.33 20.13 -4.11
N VAL A 85 5.87 20.95 -5.01
CA VAL A 85 5.25 22.23 -5.39
C VAL A 85 3.91 22.04 -6.10
N PHE A 86 3.77 21.11 -7.04
CA PHE A 86 2.49 20.94 -7.73
C PHE A 86 1.46 20.18 -6.89
N ILE A 87 1.91 19.26 -6.01
CA ILE A 87 1.04 18.44 -5.16
C ILE A 87 0.59 19.22 -3.92
N GLU A 88 1.55 19.72 -3.14
CA GLU A 88 1.31 20.34 -1.83
C GLU A 88 1.34 21.86 -1.88
N GLY A 89 1.90 22.45 -2.94
CA GLY A 89 2.13 23.88 -3.00
C GLY A 89 0.89 24.72 -3.32
N TYR A 90 -0.18 24.12 -3.85
CA TYR A 90 -1.38 24.86 -4.23
C TYR A 90 -2.68 24.19 -3.76
N GLN A 91 -3.56 24.97 -3.14
CA GLN A 91 -4.97 24.61 -2.96
C GLN A 91 -5.76 24.91 -4.24
N GLY A 92 -6.44 23.89 -4.75
CA GLY A 92 -7.07 23.96 -6.06
C GLY A 92 -6.03 24.13 -7.16
N SER A 93 -6.24 25.07 -8.09
CA SER A 93 -5.32 25.30 -9.22
C SER A 93 -4.49 26.57 -9.13
N SER A 94 -4.58 27.36 -8.04
CA SER A 94 -3.96 28.70 -8.03
C SER A 94 -3.65 29.32 -6.68
N GLN A 95 -4.24 28.88 -5.57
CA GLN A 95 -3.97 29.49 -4.27
C GLN A 95 -2.75 28.83 -3.62
N PRO A 96 -1.69 29.58 -3.28
CA PRO A 96 -0.52 28.98 -2.63
C PRO A 96 -0.89 28.49 -1.23
N THR A 97 -0.41 27.32 -0.85
CA THR A 97 -0.52 26.79 0.51
C THR A 97 0.50 27.44 1.44
N GLU A 98 0.31 27.24 2.74
CA GLU A 98 1.30 27.68 3.73
C GLU A 98 2.69 27.10 3.46
N PHE A 99 2.77 25.82 3.06
CA PHE A 99 4.01 25.18 2.62
C PHE A 99 4.72 25.99 1.52
N LEU A 100 4.02 26.36 0.45
CA LEU A 100 4.63 27.09 -0.65
C LEU A 100 4.99 28.54 -0.27
N ILE A 101 4.19 29.19 0.57
CA ILE A 101 4.48 30.53 1.09
C ILE A 101 5.78 30.50 1.89
N LEU A 102 5.92 29.55 2.81
CA LEU A 102 7.12 29.38 3.63
C LEU A 102 8.35 29.06 2.79
N LEU A 103 8.24 28.15 1.82
CA LEU A 103 9.34 27.81 0.92
C LEU A 103 9.80 29.00 0.07
N ARG A 104 8.87 29.79 -0.48
CA ARG A 104 9.21 31.02 -1.23
C ARG A 104 9.91 32.04 -0.35
N ARG A 105 9.42 32.25 0.88
CA ARG A 105 10.04 33.17 1.84
C ARG A 105 11.43 32.70 2.26
N TYR A 106 11.60 31.39 2.49
CA TYR A 106 12.91 30.79 2.74
C TYR A 106 13.89 31.06 1.61
N VAL A 107 13.48 30.89 0.34
CA VAL A 107 14.34 31.17 -0.82
C VAL A 107 14.82 32.62 -0.85
N VAL A 108 13.97 33.58 -0.47
CA VAL A 108 14.37 34.98 -0.34
C VAL A 108 15.38 35.16 0.79
N GLN A 109 15.10 34.64 1.98
CA GLN A 109 16.02 34.74 3.13
C GLN A 109 17.37 34.05 2.85
N ALA A 110 17.37 32.89 2.19
CA ALA A 110 18.58 32.17 1.81
C ALA A 110 19.42 32.94 0.78
N ARG A 111 18.79 33.66 -0.17
CA ARG A 111 19.51 34.55 -1.09
C ARG A 111 20.18 35.71 -0.34
N GLU A 112 19.49 36.35 0.61
CA GLU A 112 20.08 37.40 1.47
C GLU A 112 21.26 36.89 2.32
N LEU A 113 21.13 35.69 2.92
CA LEU A 113 22.21 35.04 3.66
C LEU A 113 23.38 34.66 2.77
N THR A 114 23.11 34.24 1.53
CA THR A 114 24.15 33.95 0.52
C THR A 114 24.94 35.22 0.18
N GLU A 115 24.27 36.34 -0.03
CA GLU A 115 24.92 37.64 -0.28
C GLU A 115 25.75 38.11 0.92
N LEU A 116 25.28 37.85 2.15
CA LEU A 116 26.06 38.14 3.36
C LEU A 116 27.31 37.27 3.45
N ALA A 117 27.18 35.96 3.20
CA ALA A 117 28.27 34.99 3.25
C ALA A 117 29.31 35.18 2.13
N ALA A 118 28.88 35.64 0.95
CA ALA A 118 29.75 35.92 -0.18
C ALA A 118 30.83 36.97 0.11
N LYS A 119 30.64 37.81 1.14
CA LYS A 119 31.64 38.78 1.61
C LYS A 119 32.84 38.12 2.30
N ASN A 120 32.72 36.86 2.71
CA ASN A 120 33.69 36.13 3.54
C ASN A 120 33.85 34.67 3.07
N ASP A 121 34.17 34.45 1.79
CA ASP A 121 34.42 33.13 1.21
C ASP A 121 33.28 32.11 1.46
N MET A 122 32.02 32.57 1.38
CA MET A 122 30.81 31.77 1.63
C MET A 122 30.65 31.27 3.07
N VAL A 123 31.31 31.93 4.03
CA VAL A 123 31.18 31.67 5.46
C VAL A 123 30.57 32.88 6.16
N ILE A 124 29.47 32.68 6.88
CA ILE A 124 28.92 33.70 7.77
C ILE A 124 29.80 33.74 9.01
N ARG A 125 30.39 34.90 9.31
CA ARG A 125 31.26 35.13 10.47
C ARG A 125 30.67 36.20 11.37
N VAL A 126 30.58 35.89 12.66
CA VAL A 126 30.20 36.85 13.71
C VAL A 126 31.18 36.70 14.88
N ALA A 127 31.91 37.76 15.19
CA ALA A 127 32.88 37.79 16.28
C ALA A 127 32.26 38.23 17.62
N GLY A 128 31.16 39.00 17.59
CA GLY A 128 30.47 39.47 18.78
C GLY A 128 29.21 40.26 18.47
N CYS A 129 28.79 41.13 19.38
CA CYS A 129 27.54 41.89 19.24
C CYS A 129 27.59 42.97 18.15
N ASP A 130 28.76 43.56 17.93
CA ASP A 130 28.93 44.72 17.03
C ASP A 130 28.76 44.35 15.55
N ASP A 131 29.07 43.10 15.17
CA ASP A 131 28.99 42.60 13.79
C ASP A 131 27.80 41.65 13.56
N ALA A 132 27.02 41.33 14.60
CA ALA A 132 25.86 40.44 14.50
C ALA A 132 24.62 41.09 13.88
N GLN A 133 24.47 42.42 13.94
CA GLN A 133 23.22 43.11 13.58
C GLN A 133 22.70 42.77 12.16
N PRO A 134 23.53 42.76 11.09
CA PRO A 134 23.05 42.42 9.75
C PRO A 134 22.54 40.99 9.65
N LEU A 135 23.22 40.04 10.30
CA LEU A 135 22.80 38.64 10.33
C LEU A 135 21.48 38.50 11.11
N LEU A 136 21.40 39.06 12.31
CA LEU A 136 20.22 38.98 13.17
C LEU A 136 18.98 39.56 12.50
N HIS A 137 19.12 40.68 11.76
CA HIS A 137 18.03 41.25 10.97
C HIS A 137 17.53 40.27 9.89
N ILE A 138 18.44 39.62 9.16
CA ILE A 138 18.06 38.64 8.14
C ILE A 138 17.34 37.43 8.77
N LEU A 139 17.83 36.97 9.93
CA LEU A 139 17.27 35.84 10.68
C LEU A 139 15.96 36.16 11.41
N GLY A 140 15.57 37.43 11.55
CA GLY A 140 14.36 37.86 12.26
C GLY A 140 14.53 37.98 13.79
N TYR A 141 15.77 38.14 14.26
CA TYR A 141 16.09 38.26 15.68
C TYR A 141 16.74 39.61 16.00
N ARG A 142 16.75 39.94 17.29
CA ARG A 142 17.55 41.02 17.87
C ARG A 142 18.09 40.62 19.22
N THR A 143 19.11 41.33 19.69
CA THR A 143 19.65 41.15 21.05
C THR A 143 18.91 42.03 22.04
N ARG A 144 19.01 41.70 23.34
CA ARG A 144 18.69 42.66 24.41
C ARG A 144 19.70 43.82 24.40
N PRO A 145 19.38 44.97 25.06
CA PRO A 145 20.27 46.13 25.12
C PRO A 145 21.66 45.84 25.68
N ASP A 146 21.79 44.84 26.56
CA ASP A 146 23.03 44.46 27.26
C ASP A 146 23.72 43.26 26.59
N CYS A 147 23.89 43.28 25.26
CA CYS A 147 24.57 42.20 24.53
C CYS A 147 26.03 42.04 24.97
N GLY A 148 26.55 40.81 24.99
CA GLY A 148 27.93 40.49 25.37
C GLY A 148 28.09 39.95 26.78
N LYS A 149 26.98 39.84 27.54
CA LYS A 149 26.94 39.21 28.87
C LYS A 149 26.48 37.76 28.78
N ALA A 150 26.75 36.98 29.83
CA ALA A 150 26.36 35.57 29.92
C ALA A 150 24.83 35.33 29.85
N ASP A 151 24.01 36.34 30.12
CA ASP A 151 22.55 36.32 30.01
C ASP A 151 22.01 36.89 28.68
N THR A 152 22.89 37.14 27.69
CA THR A 152 22.48 37.54 26.34
C THR A 152 21.63 36.44 25.73
N ALA A 153 20.42 36.78 25.31
CA ALA A 153 19.50 35.88 24.62
C ALA A 153 18.93 36.55 23.38
N LEU A 154 18.63 35.75 22.36
CA LEU A 154 17.98 36.23 21.15
C LEU A 154 16.47 36.42 21.40
N LEU A 155 15.96 37.58 20.97
CA LEU A 155 14.53 37.88 20.98
C LEU A 155 14.02 37.94 19.55
N THR A 156 12.87 37.33 19.30
CA THR A 156 12.17 37.45 18.01
C THR A 156 11.83 38.92 17.74
N ASP A 157 12.27 39.43 16.60
CA ASP A 157 11.98 40.78 16.09
C ASP A 157 10.99 40.71 14.92
N ASP A 158 11.23 39.77 13.99
CA ASP A 158 10.33 39.41 12.89
C ASP A 158 9.93 37.93 13.04
N PRO A 159 8.69 37.63 13.48
CA PRO A 159 8.22 36.26 13.67
C PRO A 159 8.26 35.40 12.41
N GLU A 160 8.04 35.97 11.22
CA GLU A 160 8.03 35.20 9.97
C GLU A 160 9.45 34.76 9.61
N ARG A 161 10.42 35.68 9.67
CA ARG A 161 11.84 35.36 9.45
C ARG A 161 12.40 34.44 10.52
N ALA A 162 12.03 34.63 11.78
CA ALA A 162 12.47 33.79 12.90
C ALA A 162 11.96 32.34 12.76
N PHE A 163 10.71 32.16 12.33
CA PHE A 163 10.15 30.85 12.05
C PHE A 163 10.97 30.11 10.97
N LEU A 164 11.27 30.76 9.84
CA LEU A 164 12.08 30.18 8.76
C LEU A 164 13.50 29.84 9.21
N THR A 165 14.10 30.66 10.07
CA THR A 165 15.42 30.41 10.64
C THR A 165 15.45 29.12 11.46
N ILE A 166 14.44 28.91 12.33
CA ILE A 166 14.32 27.69 13.14
C ILE A 166 14.06 26.48 12.24
N ASP A 167 13.08 26.59 11.35
CA ASP A 167 12.62 25.46 10.52
C ASP A 167 13.64 25.04 9.46
N SER A 168 14.47 25.96 8.94
CA SER A 168 15.57 25.64 8.03
C SER A 168 16.78 24.99 8.74
N GLY A 169 16.76 24.92 10.07
CA GLY A 169 17.81 24.32 10.89
C GLY A 169 19.06 25.19 11.04
N PHE A 170 18.94 26.52 10.97
CA PHE A 170 20.05 27.43 11.22
C PHE A 170 20.55 27.28 12.68
N PRO A 171 21.88 27.23 12.94
CA PRO A 171 22.43 26.95 14.27
C PRO A 171 22.37 28.16 15.22
N LEU A 172 21.16 28.61 15.55
CA LEU A 172 20.90 29.71 16.50
C LEU A 172 21.56 29.51 17.88
N PRO A 173 21.58 28.29 18.48
CA PRO A 173 22.23 28.11 19.79
C PRO A 173 23.74 28.41 19.77
N ASP A 174 24.42 28.16 18.66
CA ASP A 174 25.85 28.44 18.52
C ASP A 174 26.09 29.94 18.31
N LEU A 175 25.21 30.61 17.55
CA LEU A 175 25.22 32.06 17.41
C LEU A 175 24.96 32.75 18.76
N GLU A 176 23.96 32.32 19.52
CA GLU A 176 23.66 32.89 20.84
C GLU A 176 24.82 32.72 21.81
N ARG A 177 25.48 31.54 21.83
CA ARG A 177 26.68 31.29 22.64
C ARG A 177 27.83 32.22 22.28
N THR A 178 27.97 32.58 21.00
CA THR A 178 28.97 33.55 20.54
C THR A 178 28.67 34.94 21.13
N LEU A 179 27.41 35.37 21.09
CA LEU A 179 26.98 36.66 21.64
C LEU A 179 27.06 36.75 23.18
N GLN A 180 27.11 35.60 23.88
CA GLN A 180 27.36 35.50 25.32
C GLN A 180 28.84 35.61 25.72
N GLY A 181 29.75 35.90 24.77
CA GLY A 181 31.20 35.96 24.99
C GLY A 181 31.94 34.65 24.67
N GLY A 182 31.32 33.77 23.86
CA GLY A 182 31.91 32.53 23.38
C GLY A 182 32.94 32.72 22.25
N LYS A 183 33.31 31.61 21.60
CA LYS A 183 34.16 31.65 20.39
C LYS A 183 33.39 32.30 19.23
N PRO A 184 34.08 32.94 18.25
CA PRO A 184 33.43 33.45 17.04
C PRO A 184 32.57 32.39 16.35
N PHE A 185 31.42 32.82 15.87
CA PHE A 185 30.51 32.00 15.09
C PHE A 185 31.00 31.95 13.65
N GLU A 186 31.23 30.74 13.14
CA GLU A 186 31.52 30.49 11.73
C GLU A 186 30.56 29.44 11.20
N TYR A 187 29.82 29.79 10.14
CA TYR A 187 28.87 28.88 9.51
C TYR A 187 28.99 28.93 8.00
N ALA A 188 29.36 27.81 7.39
CA ALA A 188 29.44 27.70 5.94
C ALA A 188 28.03 27.79 5.32
N PHE A 189 27.82 28.82 4.50
CA PHE A 189 26.54 29.08 3.84
C PHE A 189 26.76 29.11 2.32
N SER A 190 27.19 27.98 1.77
CA SER A 190 27.45 27.83 0.34
C SER A 190 26.20 27.39 -0.41
N PRO A 191 25.85 28.05 -1.54
CA PRO A 191 24.88 27.54 -2.49
C PRO A 191 25.29 26.16 -3.01
N SER A 192 24.30 25.35 -3.33
CA SER A 192 24.53 23.95 -3.74
C SER A 192 24.18 23.77 -5.21
N ALA A 193 25.05 23.12 -5.97
CA ALA A 193 24.82 22.83 -7.39
C ALA A 193 24.07 21.50 -7.54
N VAL A 194 22.94 21.52 -8.21
CA VAL A 194 22.11 20.34 -8.50
C VAL A 194 21.97 20.14 -10.01
N PRO A 195 21.97 18.90 -10.53
CA PRO A 195 21.72 18.63 -11.94
C PRO A 195 20.35 19.14 -12.40
N VAL A 196 20.28 19.57 -13.66
CA VAL A 196 19.06 20.07 -14.30
C VAL A 196 18.70 19.19 -15.48
N LEU A 197 17.43 18.82 -15.56
CA LEU A 197 16.85 18.26 -16.77
C LEU A 197 16.75 19.36 -17.84
N PHE A 198 17.57 19.26 -18.90
CA PHE A 198 17.71 20.27 -19.96
C PHE A 198 18.25 21.63 -19.46
N ALA A 199 18.24 22.68 -20.30
CA ALA A 199 18.74 23.98 -19.89
C ALA A 199 17.69 24.75 -19.07
N GLY A 200 18.10 25.35 -17.95
CA GLY A 200 17.19 26.12 -17.07
C GLY A 200 16.46 27.26 -17.79
N SER A 201 17.12 27.91 -18.76
CA SER A 201 16.52 28.96 -19.58
C SER A 201 15.36 28.46 -20.44
N GLU A 202 15.38 27.21 -20.90
CA GLU A 202 14.30 26.64 -21.72
C GLU A 202 13.01 26.49 -20.91
N TRP A 203 13.12 26.11 -19.63
CA TRP A 203 11.99 26.06 -18.71
C TRP A 203 11.44 27.45 -18.37
N THR A 204 12.33 28.42 -18.11
CA THR A 204 11.93 29.80 -17.86
C THR A 204 11.20 30.41 -19.06
N MET A 205 11.62 30.10 -20.30
CA MET A 205 10.94 30.54 -21.53
C MET A 205 9.62 29.81 -21.80
N ALA A 206 9.45 28.57 -21.30
CA ALA A 206 8.23 27.80 -21.50
C ALA A 206 7.04 28.35 -20.69
N SER A 207 7.29 28.96 -19.52
CA SER A 207 6.23 29.56 -18.69
C SER A 207 5.77 30.91 -19.22
N LYS A 208 4.47 31.03 -19.48
CA LYS A 208 3.85 32.32 -19.82
C LYS A 208 3.72 33.24 -18.61
N LYS A 209 3.71 32.70 -17.39
CA LYS A 209 3.55 33.47 -16.14
C LYS A 209 4.79 34.28 -15.77
N ASN A 210 5.96 33.86 -16.24
CA ASN A 210 7.20 34.58 -15.97
C ASN A 210 7.20 36.01 -16.51
N HIS A 211 6.41 36.31 -17.55
CA HIS A 211 6.22 37.67 -18.05
C HIS A 211 5.41 38.58 -17.11
N THR A 212 4.65 38.01 -16.17
CA THR A 212 3.79 38.74 -15.22
C THR A 212 4.29 38.66 -13.78
N GLU A 213 4.99 37.59 -13.40
CA GLU A 213 5.39 37.31 -12.01
C GLU A 213 6.88 37.61 -11.72
N ASN A 214 7.64 38.13 -12.70
CA ASN A 214 9.06 38.51 -12.58
C ASN A 214 9.97 37.39 -12.02
N SER A 215 9.70 36.12 -12.36
CA SER A 215 10.57 34.99 -11.99
C SER A 215 11.98 35.21 -12.53
N ARG A 216 13.00 35.14 -11.66
CA ARG A 216 14.40 35.45 -12.02
C ARG A 216 15.13 34.26 -12.64
N ASP A 217 14.73 33.06 -12.25
CA ASP A 217 15.43 31.81 -12.59
C ASP A 217 14.47 30.60 -12.65
N LEU A 218 15.06 29.40 -12.83
CA LEU A 218 14.33 28.12 -12.88
C LEU A 218 13.58 27.85 -11.57
N LEU A 219 14.21 28.11 -10.42
CA LEU A 219 13.61 27.86 -9.10
C LEU A 219 12.36 28.72 -8.91
N ASP A 220 12.45 30.02 -9.18
CA ASP A 220 11.29 30.91 -9.12
C ASP A 220 10.19 30.45 -10.09
N THR A 221 10.57 29.98 -11.28
CA THR A 221 9.62 29.45 -12.27
C THR A 221 8.86 28.22 -11.73
N ILE A 222 9.57 27.23 -11.17
CA ILE A 222 8.97 26.03 -10.58
C ILE A 222 8.03 26.43 -9.44
N LEU A 223 8.48 27.31 -8.53
CA LEU A 223 7.70 27.74 -7.38
C LEU A 223 6.43 28.52 -7.76
N ASN A 224 6.38 29.17 -8.92
CA ASN A 224 5.27 30.06 -9.32
C ASN A 224 4.34 29.47 -10.41
N ASP A 225 4.81 28.49 -11.18
CA ASP A 225 4.03 27.85 -12.24
C ASP A 225 3.85 26.34 -11.98
N PRO A 226 2.70 25.91 -11.39
CA PRO A 226 2.46 24.50 -11.09
C PRO A 226 2.39 23.62 -12.35
N ALA A 227 2.08 24.19 -13.52
CA ALA A 227 2.08 23.42 -14.77
C ALA A 227 3.51 23.09 -15.22
N VAL A 228 4.46 24.02 -15.02
CA VAL A 228 5.87 23.79 -15.28
C VAL A 228 6.45 22.80 -14.28
N ALA A 229 6.15 22.97 -12.99
CA ALA A 229 6.56 22.02 -11.96
C ALA A 229 6.07 20.60 -12.28
N ARG A 230 4.79 20.45 -12.66
CA ARG A 230 4.25 19.14 -13.05
C ARG A 230 4.90 18.57 -14.32
N LEU A 231 5.19 19.40 -15.33
CA LEU A 231 5.88 18.92 -16.55
C LEU A 231 7.32 18.51 -16.26
N TYR A 232 8.03 19.25 -15.42
CA TYR A 232 9.40 18.93 -15.01
C TYR A 232 9.45 17.54 -14.35
N TRP A 233 8.56 17.31 -13.38
CA TRP A 233 8.39 16.02 -12.73
C TRP A 233 7.99 14.90 -13.72
N ALA A 234 7.11 15.19 -14.68
CA ALA A 234 6.71 14.21 -15.68
C ALA A 234 7.90 13.76 -16.56
N LEU A 235 8.67 14.72 -17.09
CA LEU A 235 9.79 14.41 -17.99
C LEU A 235 10.97 13.78 -17.26
N SER A 236 11.19 14.06 -15.97
CA SER A 236 12.26 13.43 -15.18
C SER A 236 12.03 11.93 -14.94
N ARG A 237 10.77 11.47 -15.06
CA ARG A 237 10.39 10.05 -14.91
C ARG A 237 10.25 9.30 -16.23
N ILE A 238 10.46 9.99 -17.35
CA ILE A 238 10.53 9.37 -18.68
C ILE A 238 11.98 9.00 -18.95
N GLU A 239 12.18 7.91 -19.69
CA GLU A 239 13.49 7.48 -20.15
C GLU A 239 14.25 8.64 -20.83
N PRO A 240 15.53 8.92 -20.46
CA PRO A 240 16.23 10.14 -20.88
C PRO A 240 16.29 10.38 -22.40
N GLU A 241 16.46 9.32 -23.21
CA GLU A 241 16.46 9.44 -24.67
C GLU A 241 15.09 9.90 -25.19
N THR A 242 14.02 9.28 -24.71
CA THR A 242 12.65 9.66 -25.02
C THR A 242 12.35 11.09 -24.55
N ALA A 243 12.71 11.45 -23.32
CA ALA A 243 12.50 12.80 -22.78
C ALA A 243 13.26 13.86 -23.61
N GLY A 244 14.52 13.60 -23.96
CA GLY A 244 15.33 14.44 -24.83
C GLY A 244 14.73 14.59 -26.23
N PHE A 245 14.24 13.50 -26.83
CA PHE A 245 13.57 13.55 -28.12
C PHE A 245 12.30 14.40 -28.09
N LEU A 246 11.46 14.27 -27.04
CA LEU A 246 10.24 15.06 -26.88
C LEU A 246 10.55 16.55 -26.72
N GLN A 247 11.57 16.88 -25.93
CA GLN A 247 12.04 18.25 -25.75
C GLN A 247 12.52 18.85 -27.09
N GLN A 248 13.37 18.13 -27.84
CA GLN A 248 13.96 18.64 -29.08
C GLN A 248 12.95 18.75 -30.23
N SER A 249 12.04 17.77 -30.35
CA SER A 249 11.15 17.66 -31.51
C SER A 249 9.80 18.36 -31.33
N ILE A 250 9.26 18.38 -30.10
CA ILE A 250 7.95 19.00 -29.81
C ILE A 250 8.16 20.35 -29.10
N GLY A 251 9.05 20.40 -28.11
CA GLY A 251 9.34 21.58 -27.30
C GLY A 251 8.49 21.69 -26.03
N LEU A 252 9.11 22.15 -24.94
CA LEU A 252 8.50 22.24 -23.60
C LEU A 252 7.18 23.04 -23.60
N GLN A 253 7.13 24.17 -24.32
CA GLN A 253 5.94 25.02 -24.39
C GLN A 253 4.72 24.30 -24.98
N LYS A 254 4.93 23.41 -25.97
CA LYS A 254 3.86 22.62 -26.58
C LYS A 254 3.48 21.39 -25.77
N LEU A 255 4.39 20.90 -24.92
CA LEU A 255 4.14 19.80 -23.99
C LEU A 255 3.40 20.25 -22.72
N LEU A 256 3.53 21.52 -22.33
CA LEU A 256 2.93 22.08 -21.11
C LEU A 256 1.42 21.79 -20.95
N PRO A 257 0.57 21.90 -21.99
CA PRO A 257 -0.85 21.54 -21.89
C PRO A 257 -1.11 20.06 -21.56
N TYR A 258 -0.12 19.20 -21.80
CA TYR A 258 -0.17 17.75 -21.57
C TYR A 258 0.60 17.32 -20.32
N ALA A 259 1.09 18.25 -19.50
CA ALA A 259 1.88 17.96 -18.30
C ALA A 259 1.22 16.90 -17.40
N ALA A 260 -0.09 17.02 -17.18
CA ALA A 260 -0.85 16.07 -16.36
C ALA A 260 -1.00 14.69 -17.00
N VAL A 261 -1.08 14.62 -18.34
CA VAL A 261 -1.19 13.35 -19.07
C VAL A 261 0.15 12.63 -19.06
N LEU A 262 1.25 13.36 -19.25
CA LEU A 262 2.61 12.81 -19.17
C LEU A 262 3.00 12.39 -17.75
N ASP A 263 2.67 13.20 -16.76
CA ASP A 263 2.88 12.89 -15.35
C ASP A 263 2.22 11.57 -14.97
N PHE A 264 0.96 11.37 -15.39
CA PHE A 264 0.31 10.09 -15.18
C PHE A 264 0.87 9.08 -16.18
N TYR A 265 0.51 9.11 -17.46
CA TYR A 265 0.62 7.99 -18.39
C TYR A 265 1.92 7.98 -19.22
N GLY A 266 2.90 8.81 -18.85
CA GLY A 266 4.10 9.03 -19.65
C GLY A 266 5.23 8.04 -19.41
N ARG A 267 5.29 7.38 -18.25
CA ARG A 267 6.45 6.58 -17.80
C ARG A 267 6.75 5.38 -18.70
N GLU A 268 5.73 4.82 -19.35
CA GLU A 268 5.88 3.68 -20.28
C GLU A 268 6.23 4.10 -21.72
N LEU A 269 6.27 5.40 -22.02
CA LEU A 269 6.64 5.88 -23.35
C LEU A 269 8.11 5.61 -23.60
N SER A 270 8.40 4.88 -24.68
CA SER A 270 9.76 4.62 -25.14
C SER A 270 9.87 4.89 -26.64
N ILE A 271 10.89 5.65 -27.03
CA ILE A 271 11.28 5.90 -28.41
C ILE A 271 12.63 5.25 -28.64
N SER A 272 12.67 4.23 -29.49
CA SER A 272 13.88 3.47 -29.82
C SER A 272 14.08 3.45 -31.33
N GLY A 273 15.29 3.73 -31.81
CA GLY A 273 15.59 3.71 -33.25
C GLY A 273 14.73 4.65 -34.09
N GLY A 274 14.32 5.80 -33.53
CA GLY A 274 13.45 6.78 -34.20
C GLY A 274 11.98 6.37 -34.30
N LYS A 275 11.54 5.38 -33.50
CA LYS A 275 10.18 4.82 -33.52
C LYS A 275 9.62 4.68 -32.10
N VAL A 276 8.31 4.90 -31.94
CA VAL A 276 7.62 4.63 -30.67
C VAL A 276 7.43 3.13 -30.50
N SER A 277 7.87 2.59 -29.38
CA SER A 277 7.55 1.22 -28.96
C SER A 277 6.09 1.17 -28.53
N VAL A 278 5.28 0.34 -29.19
CA VAL A 278 3.84 0.20 -28.89
C VAL A 278 3.55 -1.16 -28.23
N PRO A 279 2.57 -1.25 -27.32
CA PRO A 279 2.20 -2.54 -26.73
C PRO A 279 1.64 -3.46 -27.83
N GLY A 280 1.96 -4.75 -27.73
CA GLY A 280 1.75 -5.73 -28.80
C GLY A 280 2.85 -5.77 -29.87
N GLY A 281 3.84 -4.88 -29.78
CA GLY A 281 5.01 -4.84 -30.65
C GLY A 281 4.66 -4.59 -32.12
N ALA A 282 5.51 -5.09 -33.02
CA ALA A 282 5.41 -4.83 -34.46
C ALA A 282 4.06 -5.23 -35.07
N ALA A 283 3.43 -6.29 -34.55
CA ALA A 283 2.14 -6.78 -35.02
C ALA A 283 0.98 -5.81 -34.76
N ALA A 284 1.09 -4.95 -33.74
CA ALA A 284 0.03 -4.01 -33.35
C ALA A 284 0.20 -2.61 -33.96
N GLU A 285 1.31 -2.33 -34.65
CA GLU A 285 1.65 -0.97 -35.11
C GLU A 285 0.64 -0.38 -36.09
N SER A 286 0.08 -1.18 -37.00
CA SER A 286 -0.96 -0.72 -37.93
C SER A 286 -2.23 -0.33 -37.17
N SER A 287 -2.63 -1.14 -36.20
CA SER A 287 -3.81 -0.90 -35.36
C SER A 287 -3.63 0.36 -34.51
N TRP A 288 -2.44 0.58 -33.96
CA TRP A 288 -2.09 1.81 -33.24
C TRP A 288 -2.05 3.03 -34.15
N ASN A 289 -1.52 2.90 -35.38
CA ASN A 289 -1.56 3.98 -36.36
C ASN A 289 -3.00 4.39 -36.69
N ASP A 290 -3.90 3.43 -36.89
CA ASP A 290 -5.32 3.70 -37.15
C ASP A 290 -6.03 4.31 -35.94
N LEU A 291 -5.68 3.85 -34.74
CA LEU A 291 -6.30 4.31 -33.50
C LEU A 291 -5.81 5.70 -33.07
N VAL A 292 -4.51 6.00 -33.16
CA VAL A 292 -3.92 7.31 -32.83
C VAL A 292 -4.14 8.29 -33.97
N GLY A 293 -4.11 7.80 -35.21
CA GLY A 293 -4.15 8.56 -36.45
C GLY A 293 -2.76 9.01 -36.92
N ALA A 294 -1.67 8.52 -36.34
CA ALA A 294 -0.30 8.81 -36.77
C ALA A 294 0.57 7.56 -36.60
N SER A 295 1.59 7.42 -37.44
CA SER A 295 2.45 6.24 -37.44
C SER A 295 3.42 6.25 -36.25
N PRO A 296 3.66 5.10 -35.58
CA PRO A 296 4.73 4.97 -34.59
C PRO A 296 6.12 5.33 -35.13
N ALA A 297 6.33 5.23 -36.45
CA ALA A 297 7.56 5.66 -37.13
C ALA A 297 7.66 7.20 -37.31
N SER A 298 6.68 7.96 -36.82
CA SER A 298 6.70 9.43 -36.77
C SER A 298 6.47 9.89 -35.32
N PRO A 299 7.45 9.72 -34.41
CA PRO A 299 7.20 9.78 -32.97
C PRO A 299 6.62 11.11 -32.48
N SER A 300 7.08 12.26 -32.99
CA SER A 300 6.58 13.57 -32.56
C SER A 300 5.09 13.74 -32.88
N ALA A 301 4.63 13.27 -34.04
CA ALA A 301 3.23 13.30 -34.45
C ALA A 301 2.39 12.27 -33.68
N PHE A 302 2.93 11.06 -33.48
CA PHE A 302 2.31 9.99 -32.72
C PHE A 302 2.03 10.44 -31.28
N VAL A 303 3.07 10.86 -30.55
CA VAL A 303 2.96 11.24 -29.14
C VAL A 303 2.06 12.46 -28.96
N SER A 304 2.18 13.50 -29.80
CA SER A 304 1.30 14.67 -29.71
C SER A 304 -0.19 14.29 -29.86
N ARG A 305 -0.51 13.37 -30.78
CA ARG A 305 -1.90 12.89 -30.95
C ARG A 305 -2.33 11.96 -29.82
N LEU A 306 -1.46 11.07 -29.36
CA LEU A 306 -1.72 10.17 -28.23
C LEU A 306 -2.12 10.96 -26.97
N LEU A 307 -1.35 11.99 -26.63
CA LEU A 307 -1.57 12.82 -25.44
C LEU A 307 -2.84 13.67 -25.54
N GLY A 308 -3.14 14.20 -26.73
CA GLY A 308 -4.28 15.10 -26.95
C GLY A 308 -5.62 14.41 -27.22
N ARG A 309 -5.59 13.15 -27.65
CA ARG A 309 -6.79 12.42 -28.08
C ARG A 309 -7.72 12.13 -26.90
N ASP A 310 -8.99 12.47 -27.10
CA ASP A 310 -10.06 12.23 -26.13
C ASP A 310 -9.68 12.73 -24.72
N LYS A 311 -9.08 13.93 -24.65
CA LYS A 311 -8.61 14.59 -23.41
C LYS A 311 -7.59 13.75 -22.60
N GLY A 312 -6.84 12.86 -23.26
CA GLY A 312 -5.81 12.02 -22.65
C GLY A 312 -6.24 10.58 -22.36
N TRP A 313 -7.49 10.20 -22.66
CA TRP A 313 -7.96 8.82 -22.43
C TRP A 313 -7.22 7.79 -23.29
N LEU A 314 -6.75 8.16 -24.49
CA LEU A 314 -5.95 7.24 -25.30
C LEU A 314 -4.57 6.98 -24.69
N ALA A 315 -3.94 8.00 -24.10
CA ALA A 315 -2.69 7.82 -23.36
C ALA A 315 -2.87 6.92 -22.13
N ALA A 316 -3.99 7.06 -21.40
CA ALA A 316 -4.33 6.17 -20.29
C ALA A 316 -4.47 4.70 -20.74
N TYR A 317 -5.17 4.47 -21.86
CA TYR A 317 -5.31 3.12 -22.43
C TYR A 317 -3.98 2.55 -22.90
N PHE A 318 -3.12 3.36 -23.53
CA PHE A 318 -1.77 2.99 -23.94
C PHE A 318 -0.90 2.57 -22.76
N ASP A 319 -0.82 3.39 -21.69
CA ASP A 319 -0.04 3.08 -20.49
C ASP A 319 -0.49 1.79 -19.82
N VAL A 320 -1.81 1.57 -19.70
CA VAL A 320 -2.34 0.32 -19.12
C VAL A 320 -1.96 -0.91 -19.94
N LEU A 321 -2.00 -0.82 -21.27
CA LEU A 321 -1.60 -1.93 -22.13
C LEU A 321 -0.09 -2.19 -22.09
N CYS A 322 0.75 -1.15 -21.95
CA CYS A 322 2.19 -1.33 -21.78
C CYS A 322 2.54 -2.11 -20.50
N ARG A 323 1.79 -1.89 -19.42
CA ARG A 323 1.98 -2.58 -18.11
C ARG A 323 1.51 -4.03 -18.11
N ALA A 324 0.74 -4.44 -19.12
CA ALA A 324 0.24 -5.80 -19.21
C ALA A 324 1.37 -6.76 -19.63
N ASN A 325 1.31 -8.00 -19.16
CA ASN A 325 2.24 -9.03 -19.62
C ASN A 325 2.04 -9.34 -21.12
N ARG A 326 2.98 -10.09 -21.72
CA ARG A 326 2.95 -10.36 -23.18
C ARG A 326 1.68 -11.06 -23.66
N GLU A 327 1.13 -11.97 -22.86
CA GLU A 327 -0.10 -12.70 -23.20
C GLU A 327 -1.31 -11.76 -23.24
N GLN A 328 -1.46 -10.92 -22.22
CA GLN A 328 -2.49 -9.89 -22.18
C GLN A 328 -2.33 -8.87 -23.30
N GLN A 329 -1.09 -8.41 -23.56
CA GLN A 329 -0.83 -7.51 -24.68
C GLN A 329 -1.27 -8.13 -26.00
N ALA A 330 -0.92 -9.39 -26.27
CA ALA A 330 -1.34 -10.07 -27.49
C ALA A 330 -2.88 -10.13 -27.62
N TYR A 331 -3.60 -10.39 -26.52
CA TYR A 331 -5.07 -10.40 -26.51
C TYR A 331 -5.68 -9.02 -26.79
N PHE A 332 -5.26 -7.97 -26.07
CA PHE A 332 -5.87 -6.65 -26.17
C PHE A 332 -5.44 -5.86 -27.40
N THR A 333 -4.26 -6.14 -27.95
CA THR A 333 -3.69 -5.40 -29.10
C THR A 333 -3.98 -6.06 -30.44
N ASP A 334 -4.72 -7.17 -30.44
CA ASP A 334 -5.30 -7.73 -31.66
C ASP A 334 -6.03 -6.64 -32.47
N PRO A 335 -5.87 -6.59 -33.81
CA PRO A 335 -6.41 -5.52 -34.64
C PRO A 335 -7.92 -5.28 -34.48
N HIS A 336 -8.70 -6.32 -34.22
CA HIS A 336 -10.14 -6.17 -33.98
C HIS A 336 -10.41 -5.65 -32.56
N ARG A 337 -9.71 -6.17 -31.56
CA ARG A 337 -9.97 -5.89 -30.14
C ARG A 337 -9.49 -4.51 -29.67
N LEU A 338 -8.35 -4.03 -30.14
CA LEU A 338 -7.73 -2.78 -29.66
C LEU A 338 -8.70 -1.60 -29.76
N LYS A 339 -9.26 -1.37 -30.96
CA LYS A 339 -10.23 -0.30 -31.18
C LYS A 339 -11.59 -0.61 -30.55
N PHE A 340 -11.97 -1.87 -30.52
CA PHE A 340 -13.26 -2.33 -29.99
C PHE A 340 -13.41 -2.01 -28.49
N PHE A 341 -12.39 -2.33 -27.68
CA PHE A 341 -12.39 -2.02 -26.26
C PHE A 341 -12.23 -0.52 -25.99
N TYR A 342 -11.33 0.15 -26.70
CA TYR A 342 -11.16 1.60 -26.55
C TYR A 342 -12.44 2.39 -26.84
N THR A 343 -13.22 1.99 -27.84
CA THR A 343 -14.48 2.68 -28.18
C THR A 343 -15.50 2.59 -27.04
N ALA A 344 -15.52 1.48 -26.29
CA ALA A 344 -16.43 1.32 -25.16
C ALA A 344 -16.04 2.21 -23.99
N LEU A 345 -14.73 2.39 -23.76
CA LEU A 345 -14.21 3.35 -22.81
C LEU A 345 -14.78 4.75 -23.08
N LEU A 346 -14.94 5.17 -24.33
CA LEU A 346 -15.42 6.53 -24.67
C LEU A 346 -16.93 6.77 -24.43
N SER A 347 -17.74 5.74 -24.17
CA SER A 347 -19.21 5.84 -24.18
C SER A 347 -19.85 6.51 -22.96
N THR A 348 -19.06 6.96 -21.97
CA THR A 348 -19.51 7.61 -20.73
C THR A 348 -19.36 9.13 -20.79
N ASP A 349 -20.20 9.88 -20.04
CA ASP A 349 -20.30 11.36 -20.11
C ASP A 349 -18.94 12.06 -20.28
N SER A 350 -18.82 12.83 -21.38
CA SER A 350 -17.54 13.25 -21.98
C SER A 350 -16.78 14.34 -21.19
N ALA A 351 -17.26 14.74 -20.01
CA ALA A 351 -16.69 15.88 -19.28
C ALA A 351 -15.41 15.53 -18.49
N ASP A 352 -15.34 14.32 -17.92
CA ASP A 352 -14.26 13.92 -17.02
C ASP A 352 -12.97 13.55 -17.77
N LYS A 353 -11.86 14.17 -17.32
CA LYS A 353 -10.50 13.88 -17.79
C LYS A 353 -9.91 12.73 -16.98
N PRO A 354 -9.09 11.85 -17.57
CA PRO A 354 -8.38 10.80 -16.82
C PRO A 354 -7.30 11.37 -15.90
N THR A 355 -7.00 12.67 -16.02
CA THR A 355 -6.04 13.38 -15.18
C THR A 355 -6.70 14.25 -14.11
N ARG A 356 -7.93 13.90 -13.69
CA ARG A 356 -8.66 14.64 -12.65
C ARG A 356 -8.05 14.31 -11.28
N GLY A 357 -7.58 15.34 -10.57
CA GLY A 357 -6.96 15.20 -9.26
C GLY A 357 -5.43 15.08 -9.31
N THR A 358 -4.86 14.84 -8.13
CA THR A 358 -3.42 14.74 -7.88
C THR A 358 -2.89 13.34 -8.18
N PHE A 359 -3.67 12.30 -7.89
CA PHE A 359 -3.33 10.90 -8.17
C PHE A 359 -4.16 10.36 -9.34
N ARG A 360 -3.70 9.24 -9.92
CA ARG A 360 -4.44 8.58 -10.98
C ARG A 360 -5.82 8.14 -10.48
N PRO A 361 -6.90 8.42 -11.21
CA PRO A 361 -8.23 7.94 -10.87
C PRO A 361 -8.42 6.49 -11.35
N VAL A 362 -9.22 5.72 -10.62
CA VAL A 362 -9.84 4.45 -11.08
C VAL A 362 -8.82 3.37 -11.51
N PRO A 363 -8.19 2.63 -10.56
CA PRO A 363 -7.28 1.51 -10.86
C PRO A 363 -7.89 0.36 -11.65
N GLU A 364 -9.21 0.31 -11.77
CA GLU A 364 -9.99 -0.79 -12.30
C GLU A 364 -9.67 -1.12 -13.75
N MET A 365 -9.34 -0.14 -14.59
CA MET A 365 -8.93 -0.39 -15.98
C MET A 365 -7.60 -1.16 -16.02
N LEU A 366 -6.66 -0.77 -15.16
CA LEU A 366 -5.36 -1.43 -15.05
C LEU A 366 -5.51 -2.83 -14.46
N LEU A 367 -6.32 -2.99 -13.42
CA LEU A 367 -6.64 -4.29 -12.84
C LEU A 367 -7.29 -5.23 -13.86
N LEU A 368 -8.28 -4.74 -14.62
CA LEU A 368 -8.94 -5.53 -15.65
C LEU A 368 -7.92 -6.04 -16.68
N VAL A 369 -7.07 -5.16 -17.20
CA VAL A 369 -6.08 -5.54 -18.23
C VAL A 369 -4.99 -6.46 -17.68
N SER A 370 -4.48 -6.18 -16.48
CA SER A 370 -3.35 -6.93 -15.91
C SER A 370 -3.76 -8.30 -15.35
N ARG A 371 -5.04 -8.47 -14.97
CA ARG A 371 -5.52 -9.65 -14.25
C ARG A 371 -6.68 -10.39 -14.93
N LEU A 372 -7.03 -10.07 -16.19
CA LEU A 372 -8.06 -10.79 -16.94
C LEU A 372 -7.66 -12.27 -17.11
N PRO A 373 -8.37 -13.26 -16.54
CA PRO A 373 -8.03 -14.65 -16.78
C PRO A 373 -8.32 -15.04 -18.23
N LEU A 374 -7.29 -15.51 -18.94
CA LEU A 374 -7.44 -16.14 -20.25
C LEU A 374 -7.44 -17.66 -20.11
N ASP A 375 -8.24 -18.35 -20.90
CA ASP A 375 -8.20 -19.81 -20.99
C ASP A 375 -7.14 -20.28 -22.00
N SER A 376 -7.00 -21.60 -22.15
CA SER A 376 -6.05 -22.21 -23.11
C SER A 376 -6.31 -21.84 -24.57
N SER A 377 -7.46 -21.23 -24.89
CA SER A 377 -7.79 -20.71 -26.22
C SER A 377 -7.56 -19.20 -26.37
N ALA A 378 -6.91 -18.58 -25.38
CA ALA A 378 -6.70 -17.13 -25.27
C ALA A 378 -8.02 -16.34 -25.28
N GLN A 379 -9.08 -16.92 -24.71
CA GLN A 379 -10.37 -16.25 -24.51
C GLN A 379 -10.59 -15.91 -23.04
N PRO A 380 -11.30 -14.81 -22.72
CA PRO A 380 -11.64 -14.46 -21.36
C PRO A 380 -12.47 -15.54 -20.69
N GLN A 381 -12.06 -15.96 -19.50
CA GLN A 381 -12.87 -16.83 -18.67
C GLN A 381 -14.07 -16.05 -18.13
N VAL A 382 -15.26 -16.67 -18.17
CA VAL A 382 -16.51 -16.05 -17.72
C VAL A 382 -17.11 -16.91 -16.61
N PRO A 383 -16.94 -16.53 -15.32
CA PRO A 383 -17.50 -17.29 -14.20
C PRO A 383 -19.01 -17.50 -14.36
N GLY A 384 -19.49 -18.75 -14.21
CA GLY A 384 -20.90 -19.11 -14.40
C GLY A 384 -21.43 -19.01 -15.85
N GLY A 385 -20.60 -18.60 -16.81
CA GLY A 385 -20.96 -18.45 -18.22
C GLY A 385 -21.76 -17.18 -18.55
N LEU A 386 -21.84 -16.87 -19.85
CA LEU A 386 -22.45 -15.62 -20.34
C LEU A 386 -23.92 -15.45 -19.95
N GLU A 387 -24.69 -16.54 -19.80
CA GLU A 387 -26.11 -16.46 -19.43
C GLU A 387 -26.33 -15.93 -18.02
N SER A 388 -25.47 -16.30 -17.06
CA SER A 388 -25.53 -15.74 -15.70
C SER A 388 -25.18 -14.25 -15.72
N TRP A 389 -24.16 -13.85 -16.49
CA TRP A 389 -23.80 -12.43 -16.62
C TRP A 389 -24.89 -11.60 -17.32
N LYS A 390 -25.62 -12.16 -18.29
CA LYS A 390 -26.82 -11.51 -18.81
C LYS A 390 -27.79 -11.23 -17.67
N ARG A 391 -28.14 -12.24 -16.85
CA ARG A 391 -29.08 -12.05 -15.72
C ARG A 391 -28.57 -11.02 -14.72
N ILE A 392 -27.30 -11.07 -14.31
CA ILE A 392 -26.68 -10.13 -13.38
C ILE A 392 -26.79 -8.69 -13.90
N LEU A 393 -26.48 -8.48 -15.19
CA LEU A 393 -26.55 -7.15 -15.82
C LEU A 393 -27.99 -6.67 -16.05
N PHE A 394 -28.95 -7.58 -16.24
CA PHE A 394 -30.37 -7.27 -16.48
C PHE A 394 -31.23 -7.18 -15.21
N ASP A 395 -30.69 -7.56 -14.05
CA ASP A 395 -31.39 -7.46 -12.77
C ASP A 395 -31.62 -5.98 -12.36
N GLY A 396 -32.67 -5.74 -11.57
CA GLY A 396 -33.20 -4.41 -11.25
C GLY A 396 -32.15 -3.43 -10.68
N HIS A 397 -31.13 -3.93 -9.99
CA HIS A 397 -30.06 -3.15 -9.37
C HIS A 397 -29.09 -2.49 -10.36
N HIS A 398 -28.78 -3.14 -11.50
CA HIS A 398 -27.79 -2.64 -12.49
C HIS A 398 -28.39 -2.20 -13.82
N ARG A 399 -29.71 -2.35 -13.97
CA ARG A 399 -30.46 -2.10 -15.21
C ARG A 399 -30.32 -0.68 -15.76
N SER A 400 -30.14 0.33 -14.90
CA SER A 400 -30.00 1.74 -15.31
C SER A 400 -28.65 2.03 -15.97
N VAL A 401 -27.57 1.44 -15.45
CA VAL A 401 -26.20 1.52 -15.99
C VAL A 401 -26.13 0.76 -17.30
N PHE A 402 -26.68 -0.45 -17.35
CA PHE A 402 -26.67 -1.28 -18.56
C PHE A 402 -27.49 -0.68 -19.72
N ARG A 403 -28.67 -0.09 -19.45
CA ARG A 403 -29.49 0.58 -20.49
C ARG A 403 -28.77 1.75 -21.17
N LYS A 404 -27.83 2.41 -20.49
CA LYS A 404 -27.04 3.48 -21.10
C LYS A 404 -26.04 2.93 -22.12
N TRP A 405 -25.53 1.72 -21.93
CA TRP A 405 -24.33 1.23 -22.62
C TRP A 405 -24.55 0.03 -23.54
N ALA A 406 -25.72 -0.60 -23.48
CA ALA A 406 -26.08 -1.69 -24.36
C ALA A 406 -27.43 -1.47 -25.04
N LYS A 407 -27.43 -1.67 -26.36
CA LYS A 407 -28.54 -2.38 -27.02
C LYS A 407 -28.45 -3.83 -26.52
N ALA A 408 -29.37 -4.23 -25.66
CA ALA A 408 -29.38 -5.44 -24.83
C ALA A 408 -29.09 -6.78 -25.54
N ASP A 409 -29.32 -6.90 -26.84
CA ASP A 409 -29.36 -8.18 -27.56
C ASP A 409 -27.99 -8.75 -28.02
N LYS A 410 -26.86 -8.29 -27.45
CA LYS A 410 -25.51 -8.52 -28.02
C LYS A 410 -24.47 -9.22 -27.15
N LEU A 411 -24.76 -9.66 -25.91
CA LEU A 411 -23.77 -10.36 -25.09
C LEU A 411 -23.60 -11.83 -25.53
N ASN A 412 -23.01 -12.05 -26.70
CA ASN A 412 -22.92 -13.38 -27.33
C ASN A 412 -21.49 -13.95 -27.33
N HIS A 413 -20.50 -13.13 -26.99
CA HIS A 413 -19.10 -13.51 -26.91
C HIS A 413 -18.45 -12.97 -25.62
N PRO A 414 -17.45 -13.64 -25.02
CA PRO A 414 -16.72 -13.11 -23.86
C PRO A 414 -16.17 -11.69 -24.05
N ASP A 415 -15.65 -11.36 -25.25
CA ASP A 415 -15.24 -10.00 -25.63
C ASP A 415 -16.35 -8.95 -25.42
N ASP A 416 -17.63 -9.29 -25.63
CA ASP A 416 -18.73 -8.35 -25.38
C ASP A 416 -18.87 -8.01 -23.90
N LEU A 417 -18.60 -8.96 -22.99
CA LEU A 417 -18.58 -8.73 -21.55
C LEU A 417 -17.37 -7.87 -21.17
N VAL A 418 -16.17 -8.20 -21.65
CA VAL A 418 -14.96 -7.41 -21.41
C VAL A 418 -15.15 -5.97 -21.90
N ARG A 419 -15.83 -5.77 -23.03
CA ARG A 419 -16.19 -4.44 -23.54
C ARG A 419 -17.07 -3.66 -22.55
N VAL A 420 -18.06 -4.31 -21.93
CA VAL A 420 -18.90 -3.67 -20.89
C VAL A 420 -18.06 -3.31 -19.67
N LEU A 421 -17.14 -4.19 -19.24
CA LEU A 421 -16.25 -3.94 -18.12
C LEU A 421 -15.31 -2.74 -18.38
N PHE A 422 -14.80 -2.56 -19.60
CA PHE A 422 -14.02 -1.37 -19.98
C PHE A 422 -14.82 -0.07 -19.92
N ALA A 423 -16.11 -0.13 -20.23
CA ALA A 423 -16.94 1.05 -20.03
C ALA A 423 -17.09 1.32 -18.51
N LEU A 424 -17.21 0.26 -17.69
CA LEU A 424 -17.46 0.35 -16.24
C LEU A 424 -16.22 0.81 -15.48
N SER A 425 -15.03 0.59 -16.03
CA SER A 425 -13.79 1.12 -15.50
C SER A 425 -13.66 2.65 -15.61
N ARG A 426 -14.73 3.37 -15.99
CA ARG A 426 -14.81 4.84 -15.93
C ARG A 426 -15.89 5.36 -14.99
N THR A 427 -16.75 4.48 -14.46
CA THR A 427 -17.79 4.90 -13.51
C THR A 427 -17.24 4.91 -12.09
N HIS A 428 -17.86 5.72 -11.24
CA HIS A 428 -17.56 5.71 -9.80
C HIS A 428 -18.17 4.48 -9.11
N ASP A 429 -19.15 3.84 -9.74
CA ASP A 429 -19.70 2.54 -9.33
C ASP A 429 -18.95 1.45 -10.10
N THR A 430 -17.94 0.85 -9.45
CA THR A 430 -17.09 -0.19 -10.02
C THR A 430 -17.44 -1.58 -9.48
N ASN A 431 -18.53 -1.72 -8.72
CA ASN A 431 -18.92 -2.95 -8.03
C ASN A 431 -19.03 -4.15 -8.98
N LEU A 432 -19.57 -3.96 -10.20
CA LEU A 432 -19.68 -5.03 -11.19
C LEU A 432 -18.33 -5.50 -11.75
N LEU A 433 -17.39 -4.58 -11.95
CA LEU A 433 -16.04 -4.93 -12.39
C LEU A 433 -15.32 -5.66 -11.27
N GLN A 434 -15.39 -5.14 -10.04
CA GLN A 434 -14.79 -5.80 -8.89
C GLN A 434 -15.41 -7.17 -8.62
N LEU A 435 -16.73 -7.34 -8.80
CA LEU A 435 -17.41 -8.64 -8.77
C LEU A 435 -16.83 -9.59 -9.82
N TYR A 436 -16.67 -9.15 -11.07
CA TYR A 436 -16.06 -9.99 -12.12
C TYR A 436 -14.65 -10.41 -11.71
N MET A 437 -13.84 -9.49 -11.18
CA MET A 437 -12.49 -9.79 -10.70
C MET A 437 -12.50 -10.81 -9.54
N ALA A 438 -13.36 -10.61 -8.55
CA ALA A 438 -13.49 -11.51 -7.40
C ALA A 438 -13.90 -12.92 -7.83
N LEU A 439 -14.97 -13.06 -8.61
CA LEU A 439 -15.45 -14.36 -9.10
C LEU A 439 -14.43 -15.05 -9.99
N SER A 440 -13.73 -14.28 -10.84
CA SER A 440 -12.65 -14.79 -11.68
C SER A 440 -11.50 -15.35 -10.85
N GLN A 441 -11.12 -14.70 -9.75
CA GLN A 441 -10.07 -15.21 -8.88
C GLN A 441 -10.53 -16.46 -8.10
N ILE A 442 -11.79 -16.51 -7.64
CA ILE A 442 -12.36 -17.72 -7.02
C ILE A 442 -12.26 -18.92 -7.97
N ASP A 443 -12.59 -18.75 -9.25
CA ASP A 443 -12.51 -19.82 -10.27
C ASP A 443 -11.08 -20.13 -10.71
N SER A 444 -10.16 -19.15 -10.69
CA SER A 444 -8.81 -19.28 -11.25
C SER A 444 -7.97 -20.37 -10.56
N ARG A 445 -8.23 -20.61 -9.27
CA ARG A 445 -7.53 -21.61 -8.44
C ARG A 445 -8.28 -22.93 -8.35
N ARG A 446 -9.44 -23.05 -9.02
CA ARG A 446 -10.26 -24.27 -9.05
C ARG A 446 -10.01 -25.04 -10.34
N PRO A 447 -9.96 -26.38 -10.29
CA PRO A 447 -9.95 -27.18 -11.50
C PRO A 447 -11.28 -26.97 -12.26
N PRO A 448 -11.31 -27.13 -13.60
CA PRO A 448 -12.46 -26.76 -14.44
C PRO A 448 -13.79 -27.39 -14.03
N ASP A 449 -13.77 -28.59 -13.46
CA ASP A 449 -14.92 -29.36 -12.99
C ASP A 449 -15.44 -28.92 -11.60
N HIS A 450 -14.65 -28.14 -10.86
CA HIS A 450 -15.01 -27.61 -9.52
C HIS A 450 -15.19 -26.08 -9.51
N ARG A 451 -15.24 -25.44 -10.69
CA ARG A 451 -15.58 -24.02 -10.82
C ARG A 451 -17.00 -23.75 -10.34
N LEU A 452 -17.27 -22.50 -9.97
CA LEU A 452 -18.54 -22.07 -9.39
C LEU A 452 -19.72 -22.39 -10.31
N ALA A 453 -20.77 -22.99 -9.74
CA ALA A 453 -22.00 -23.21 -10.46
C ALA A 453 -22.67 -21.87 -10.83
N PRO A 454 -23.39 -21.79 -11.97
CA PRO A 454 -24.11 -20.57 -12.39
C PRO A 454 -25.02 -19.98 -11.30
N ALA A 455 -25.68 -20.83 -10.52
CA ALA A 455 -26.55 -20.40 -9.43
C ALA A 455 -25.78 -19.73 -8.28
N THR A 456 -24.59 -20.23 -7.94
CA THR A 456 -23.70 -19.66 -6.92
C THR A 456 -23.13 -18.32 -7.38
N VAL A 457 -22.74 -18.21 -8.66
CA VAL A 457 -22.31 -16.94 -9.27
C VAL A 457 -23.40 -15.88 -9.16
N GLU A 458 -24.64 -16.23 -9.47
CA GLU A 458 -25.78 -15.30 -9.32
C GLU A 458 -26.08 -14.95 -7.85
N LEU A 459 -25.90 -15.89 -6.92
CA LEU A 459 -26.04 -15.64 -5.49
C LEU A 459 -24.98 -14.64 -4.99
N LEU A 460 -23.71 -14.87 -5.34
CA LEU A 460 -22.59 -14.00 -5.00
C LEU A 460 -22.79 -12.60 -5.61
N ALA A 461 -23.24 -12.52 -6.86
CA ALA A 461 -23.55 -11.25 -7.48
C ALA A 461 -24.62 -10.45 -6.73
N ARG A 462 -25.73 -11.10 -6.32
CA ARG A 462 -26.81 -10.45 -5.55
C ARG A 462 -26.38 -9.99 -4.16
N LYS A 463 -25.34 -10.60 -3.58
CA LYS A 463 -24.87 -10.38 -2.21
C LYS A 463 -23.57 -9.56 -2.14
N TYR A 464 -23.07 -9.09 -3.27
CA TYR A 464 -21.73 -8.51 -3.36
C TYR A 464 -21.56 -7.24 -2.52
N GLU A 465 -22.51 -6.30 -2.57
CA GLU A 465 -22.42 -5.01 -1.84
C GLU A 465 -22.30 -5.21 -0.32
N ASP A 466 -22.96 -6.23 0.21
CA ASP A 466 -22.94 -6.53 1.64
C ASP A 466 -21.66 -7.28 2.05
N TYR A 467 -21.19 -8.25 1.24
CA TYR A 467 -20.23 -9.28 1.67
C TYR A 467 -18.93 -9.34 0.84
N SER A 468 -18.64 -8.39 -0.05
CA SER A 468 -17.50 -8.47 -0.98
C SER A 468 -16.17 -8.78 -0.33
N ASP A 469 -15.84 -8.18 0.83
CA ASP A 469 -14.57 -8.46 1.51
C ASP A 469 -14.46 -9.88 2.08
N GLN A 470 -15.59 -10.56 2.28
CA GLN A 470 -15.64 -11.96 2.72
C GLN A 470 -15.34 -12.95 1.57
N TYR A 471 -15.51 -12.53 0.31
CA TYR A 471 -15.37 -13.45 -0.83
C TYR A 471 -13.92 -13.91 -1.03
N ARG A 472 -12.97 -13.14 -0.50
CA ARG A 472 -11.53 -13.48 -0.49
C ARG A 472 -11.24 -14.82 0.17
N ILE A 473 -12.08 -15.25 1.12
CA ILE A 473 -11.98 -16.58 1.76
C ILE A 473 -12.11 -17.69 0.71
N PHE A 474 -13.04 -17.55 -0.24
CA PHE A 474 -13.31 -18.56 -1.25
C PHE A 474 -12.27 -18.60 -2.39
N SER A 475 -11.56 -17.49 -2.60
CA SER A 475 -10.38 -17.41 -3.47
C SER A 475 -9.13 -18.00 -2.81
N GLU A 476 -9.03 -17.87 -1.49
CA GLU A 476 -7.91 -18.40 -0.72
C GLU A 476 -7.99 -19.91 -0.53
N PHE A 477 -9.19 -20.42 -0.24
CA PHE A 477 -9.46 -21.85 -0.02
C PHE A 477 -10.35 -22.40 -1.17
N PRO A 478 -9.76 -22.71 -2.34
CA PRO A 478 -10.53 -23.15 -3.52
C PRO A 478 -11.27 -24.49 -3.31
N GLU A 479 -10.90 -25.26 -2.29
CA GLU A 479 -11.58 -26.50 -1.89
C GLU A 479 -13.01 -26.27 -1.36
N LEU A 480 -13.37 -25.05 -0.96
CA LEU A 480 -14.72 -24.73 -0.46
C LEU A 480 -15.73 -24.74 -1.62
N GLY A 481 -16.66 -25.69 -1.62
CA GLY A 481 -17.64 -25.89 -2.68
C GLY A 481 -18.82 -24.89 -2.67
N ASP A 482 -19.69 -25.01 -3.67
CA ASP A 482 -20.91 -24.20 -3.79
C ASP A 482 -21.82 -24.28 -2.54
N GLU A 483 -21.91 -25.47 -1.91
CA GLU A 483 -22.68 -25.68 -0.67
C GLU A 483 -22.09 -24.87 0.49
N SER A 484 -20.76 -24.92 0.67
CA SER A 484 -20.03 -24.20 1.71
C SER A 484 -20.14 -22.68 1.57
N ILE A 485 -20.11 -22.17 0.34
CA ILE A 485 -20.32 -20.75 0.03
C ILE A 485 -21.75 -20.34 0.38
N THR A 486 -22.74 -21.12 -0.06
CA THR A 486 -24.16 -20.83 0.18
C THR A 486 -24.48 -20.83 1.66
N LEU A 487 -24.02 -21.84 2.39
CA LEU A 487 -24.18 -21.97 3.84
C LEU A 487 -23.61 -20.75 4.59
N PHE A 488 -22.40 -20.31 4.23
CA PHE A 488 -21.79 -19.13 4.85
C PHE A 488 -22.65 -17.88 4.65
N LEU A 489 -23.11 -17.62 3.43
CA LEU A 489 -23.92 -16.43 3.11
C LEU A 489 -25.30 -16.48 3.78
N ASP A 490 -25.93 -17.64 3.85
CA ASP A 490 -27.23 -17.82 4.50
C ASP A 490 -27.13 -17.58 6.01
N VAL A 491 -26.09 -18.12 6.66
CA VAL A 491 -25.83 -17.89 8.08
C VAL A 491 -25.49 -16.42 8.35
N ALA A 492 -24.61 -15.81 7.55
CA ALA A 492 -24.23 -14.41 7.68
C ALA A 492 -25.46 -13.49 7.54
N GLN A 493 -26.33 -13.76 6.55
CA GLN A 493 -27.59 -13.04 6.39
C GLN A 493 -28.56 -13.27 7.55
N SER A 494 -28.68 -14.50 8.04
CA SER A 494 -29.54 -14.84 9.18
C SER A 494 -29.10 -14.07 10.43
N LEU A 495 -27.80 -14.02 10.71
CA LEU A 495 -27.24 -13.22 11.79
C LEU A 495 -27.49 -11.73 11.55
N GLY A 496 -27.37 -11.23 10.31
CA GLY A 496 -27.63 -9.82 9.99
C GLY A 496 -29.06 -9.39 10.32
N ASN A 497 -30.01 -10.31 10.20
CA ASN A 497 -31.41 -10.10 10.55
C ASN A 497 -31.74 -10.38 12.02
N ALA A 498 -30.76 -10.82 12.83
CA ALA A 498 -30.98 -11.12 14.24
C ALA A 498 -31.36 -9.84 15.05
N PRO A 499 -32.11 -9.98 16.15
CA PRO A 499 -32.38 -8.89 17.10
C PRO A 499 -31.10 -8.18 17.57
N MET A 500 -31.16 -6.85 17.71
CA MET A 500 -30.00 -6.04 18.11
C MET A 500 -29.36 -6.52 19.42
N ALA A 501 -30.18 -7.01 20.37
CA ALA A 501 -29.75 -7.50 21.69
C ALA A 501 -28.63 -8.56 21.65
N PHE A 502 -28.48 -9.31 20.56
CA PHE A 502 -27.39 -10.29 20.42
C PHE A 502 -26.74 -10.30 19.02
N ARG A 503 -27.08 -9.35 18.15
CA ARG A 503 -26.55 -9.29 16.77
C ARG A 503 -25.03 -9.10 16.77
N ALA A 504 -24.51 -8.13 17.53
CA ALA A 504 -23.08 -7.85 17.60
C ALA A 504 -22.28 -9.05 18.14
N ASN A 505 -22.79 -9.70 19.19
CA ASN A 505 -22.21 -10.93 19.74
C ASN A 505 -22.24 -12.06 18.72
N GLY A 506 -23.33 -12.17 17.95
CA GLY A 506 -23.49 -13.16 16.88
C GLY A 506 -22.45 -12.99 15.79
N PHE A 507 -22.26 -11.76 15.31
CA PHE A 507 -21.27 -11.41 14.30
C PHE A 507 -19.86 -11.73 14.79
N GLY A 508 -19.50 -11.21 15.96
CA GLY A 508 -18.16 -11.38 16.52
C GLY A 508 -17.81 -12.84 16.79
N THR A 509 -18.72 -13.61 17.40
CA THR A 509 -18.49 -15.04 17.68
C THR A 509 -18.33 -15.83 16.39
N PHE A 510 -19.24 -15.64 15.42
CA PHE A 510 -19.21 -16.34 14.14
C PHE A 510 -17.91 -16.06 13.38
N GLN A 511 -17.60 -14.77 13.17
CA GLN A 511 -16.42 -14.37 12.43
C GLN A 511 -15.12 -14.77 13.14
N ALA A 512 -15.07 -14.71 14.48
CA ALA A 512 -13.90 -15.16 15.22
C ALA A 512 -13.66 -16.67 15.06
N THR A 513 -14.71 -17.50 15.07
CA THR A 513 -14.56 -18.95 14.82
C THR A 513 -14.14 -19.25 13.38
N VAL A 514 -14.66 -18.51 12.39
CA VAL A 514 -14.21 -18.59 11.00
C VAL A 514 -12.75 -18.17 10.88
N GLY A 515 -12.35 -17.08 11.52
CA GLY A 515 -10.96 -16.60 11.53
C GLY A 515 -9.98 -17.60 12.15
N ILE A 516 -10.35 -18.23 13.27
CA ILE A 516 -9.56 -19.34 13.86
C ILE A 516 -9.45 -20.50 12.87
N TRP A 517 -10.54 -20.91 12.22
CA TRP A 517 -10.50 -21.95 11.19
C TRP A 517 -9.53 -21.59 10.04
N GLN A 518 -9.56 -20.35 9.55
CA GLN A 518 -8.65 -19.88 8.49
C GLN A 518 -7.19 -19.94 8.94
N ILE A 519 -6.90 -19.57 10.19
CA ILE A 519 -5.56 -19.64 10.76
C ILE A 519 -5.06 -21.09 10.76
N LEU A 520 -5.84 -22.04 11.28
CA LEU A 520 -5.44 -23.46 11.37
C LEU A 520 -5.36 -24.12 9.98
N ALA A 521 -6.19 -23.70 9.03
CA ALA A 521 -6.12 -24.13 7.64
C ALA A 521 -4.82 -23.67 6.96
N ARG A 522 -4.44 -22.39 7.11
CA ARG A 522 -3.16 -21.86 6.58
C ARG A 522 -1.93 -22.55 7.19
N GLN A 523 -2.00 -22.89 8.47
CA GLN A 523 -0.91 -23.58 9.18
C GLN A 523 -0.83 -25.08 8.84
N GLY A 524 -1.77 -25.62 8.06
CA GLY A 524 -1.84 -27.04 7.71
C GLY A 524 -2.27 -27.96 8.85
N GLN A 525 -2.76 -27.40 9.96
CA GLN A 525 -3.29 -28.15 11.10
C GLN A 525 -4.67 -28.73 10.80
N ILE A 526 -5.40 -28.12 9.86
CA ILE A 526 -6.52 -28.76 9.16
C ILE A 526 -6.01 -29.14 7.76
N PRO A 527 -6.10 -30.41 7.34
CA PRO A 527 -5.62 -30.80 6.01
C PRO A 527 -6.58 -30.32 4.90
N PRO A 528 -6.08 -29.94 3.70
CA PRO A 528 -6.91 -29.42 2.61
C PRO A 528 -8.08 -30.31 2.20
N SER A 529 -7.88 -31.63 2.23
CA SER A 529 -8.92 -32.62 1.92
C SER A 529 -10.10 -32.61 2.90
N ARG A 530 -10.01 -31.88 4.02
CA ARG A 530 -11.06 -31.75 5.03
C ARG A 530 -11.60 -30.32 5.11
N PHE A 531 -11.14 -29.39 4.28
CA PHE A 531 -11.57 -27.98 4.33
C PHE A 531 -13.09 -27.85 4.19
N ASP A 532 -13.67 -28.43 3.14
CA ASP A 532 -15.12 -28.31 2.89
C ASP A 532 -15.97 -28.88 4.05
N GLU A 533 -15.66 -30.09 4.51
CA GLU A 533 -16.39 -30.72 5.63
C GLU A 533 -16.22 -29.94 6.94
N SER A 534 -14.99 -29.55 7.28
CA SER A 534 -14.70 -28.82 8.52
C SER A 534 -15.35 -27.44 8.54
N TRP A 535 -15.30 -26.72 7.41
CA TRP A 535 -15.96 -25.43 7.22
C TRP A 535 -17.45 -25.53 7.50
N GLN A 536 -18.14 -26.47 6.84
CA GLN A 536 -19.58 -26.66 7.06
C GLN A 536 -19.92 -27.00 8.51
N ARG A 537 -19.10 -27.84 9.17
CA ARG A 537 -19.30 -28.23 10.57
C ARG A 537 -19.11 -27.06 11.53
N VAL A 538 -18.14 -26.18 11.28
CA VAL A 538 -17.88 -24.98 12.09
C VAL A 538 -19.02 -23.95 11.94
N ILE A 539 -19.65 -23.86 10.76
CA ILE A 539 -20.67 -22.84 10.46
C ILE A 539 -22.09 -23.27 10.86
N ARG A 540 -22.49 -24.53 10.61
CA ARG A 540 -23.85 -25.04 10.88
C ARG A 540 -24.40 -24.73 12.29
N PRO A 541 -23.60 -24.71 13.39
CA PRO A 541 -24.10 -24.32 14.70
C PRO A 541 -24.80 -22.95 14.77
N PHE A 542 -24.48 -22.04 13.84
CA PHE A 542 -25.08 -20.70 13.78
C PHE A 542 -26.36 -20.63 12.95
N GLU A 543 -26.86 -21.74 12.41
CA GLU A 543 -28.13 -21.78 11.71
C GLU A 543 -29.31 -21.55 12.67
N GLY A 544 -30.12 -20.53 12.39
CA GLY A 544 -31.39 -20.30 13.11
C GLY A 544 -31.24 -19.89 14.57
N ILE A 545 -30.22 -19.08 14.91
CA ILE A 545 -30.07 -18.48 16.25
C ILE A 545 -31.30 -17.64 16.62
N ARG A 546 -31.88 -17.91 17.81
CA ARG A 546 -33.13 -17.26 18.28
C ARG A 546 -32.97 -16.45 19.57
N SER A 547 -31.91 -16.68 20.32
CA SER A 547 -31.64 -16.03 21.60
C SER A 547 -30.14 -15.97 21.88
N ALA A 548 -29.73 -15.11 22.81
CA ALA A 548 -28.33 -15.02 23.25
C ALA A 548 -27.84 -16.34 23.89
N ALA A 549 -28.70 -17.07 24.59
CA ALA A 549 -28.33 -18.37 25.16
C ALA A 549 -28.06 -19.42 24.07
N HIS A 550 -28.89 -19.45 23.02
CA HIS A 550 -28.63 -20.31 21.85
C HIS A 550 -27.34 -19.91 21.13
N LEU A 551 -27.03 -18.61 21.07
CA LEU A 551 -25.79 -18.12 20.49
C LEU A 551 -24.55 -18.60 21.28
N TYR A 552 -24.59 -18.58 22.61
CA TYR A 552 -23.51 -19.12 23.43
C TYR A 552 -23.26 -20.62 23.13
N ASP A 553 -24.33 -21.41 23.03
CA ASP A 553 -24.22 -22.83 22.68
C ASP A 553 -23.67 -23.03 21.27
N ALA A 554 -24.10 -22.21 20.31
CA ALA A 554 -23.60 -22.24 18.94
C ALA A 554 -22.09 -21.95 18.88
N GLY A 555 -21.63 -20.92 19.58
CA GLY A 555 -20.21 -20.58 19.69
C GLY A 555 -19.38 -21.71 20.31
N ARG A 556 -19.87 -22.30 21.41
CA ARG A 556 -19.24 -23.46 22.05
C ARG A 556 -19.15 -24.66 21.11
N ASN A 557 -20.25 -25.00 20.43
CA ASN A 557 -20.29 -26.12 19.50
C ASN A 557 -19.36 -25.91 18.30
N SER A 558 -19.34 -24.70 17.74
CA SER A 558 -18.46 -24.33 16.63
C SER A 558 -16.99 -24.45 17.01
N LEU A 559 -16.59 -23.94 18.18
CA LEU A 559 -15.23 -24.13 18.71
C LEU A 559 -14.90 -25.62 18.92
N GLY A 560 -15.87 -26.41 19.37
CA GLY A 560 -15.70 -27.87 19.50
C GLY A 560 -15.43 -28.56 18.17
N GLU A 561 -16.02 -28.09 17.06
CA GLU A 561 -15.69 -28.59 15.72
C GLU A 561 -14.28 -28.16 15.30
N VAL A 562 -13.86 -26.92 15.58
CA VAL A 562 -12.47 -26.47 15.34
C VAL A 562 -11.47 -27.42 16.01
N PHE A 563 -11.69 -27.75 17.30
CA PHE A 563 -10.85 -28.72 18.00
C PHE A 563 -10.91 -30.11 17.37
N ARG A 564 -12.11 -30.59 16.98
CA ARG A 564 -12.28 -31.93 16.42
C ARG A 564 -11.46 -32.12 15.15
N PHE A 565 -11.48 -31.13 14.25
CA PHE A 565 -10.76 -31.22 12.98
C PHE A 565 -9.25 -30.99 13.13
N SER A 566 -8.81 -30.29 14.17
CA SER A 566 -7.40 -29.97 14.39
C SER A 566 -6.67 -30.97 15.31
N THR A 567 -7.39 -31.56 16.27
CA THR A 567 -6.81 -32.44 17.32
C THR A 567 -7.42 -33.84 17.37
N GLY A 568 -8.51 -34.09 16.63
CA GLY A 568 -9.30 -35.32 16.72
C GLY A 568 -10.23 -35.39 17.93
N LYS A 569 -10.22 -34.40 18.83
CA LYS A 569 -11.08 -34.33 20.03
C LYS A 569 -11.95 -33.09 20.01
N PRO A 570 -13.24 -33.16 20.42
CA PRO A 570 -14.14 -32.01 20.38
C PRO A 570 -14.02 -31.06 21.57
N HIS A 571 -13.14 -31.35 22.52
CA HIS A 571 -12.91 -30.53 23.71
C HIS A 571 -11.42 -30.28 23.85
N GLY A 572 -11.06 -29.04 24.17
CA GLY A 572 -9.70 -28.59 24.47
C GLY A 572 -9.77 -27.40 25.42
N SER A 573 -8.65 -27.15 26.09
CA SER A 573 -8.47 -26.02 26.99
C SER A 573 -8.15 -24.72 26.26
N GLN A 574 -8.11 -23.58 26.98
CA GLN A 574 -7.58 -22.35 26.41
C GLN A 574 -6.12 -22.52 25.97
N ASP A 575 -5.33 -23.26 26.74
CA ASP A 575 -3.93 -23.49 26.41
C ASP A 575 -3.79 -24.32 25.13
N ASP A 576 -4.63 -25.34 24.96
CA ASP A 576 -4.64 -26.16 23.73
C ASP A 576 -4.91 -25.33 22.46
N ILE A 577 -5.84 -24.36 22.50
CA ILE A 577 -6.08 -23.49 21.34
C ILE A 577 -4.96 -22.48 21.12
N ILE A 578 -4.33 -21.98 22.18
CA ILE A 578 -3.17 -21.09 22.08
C ILE A 578 -1.98 -21.83 21.45
N GLU A 579 -1.72 -23.06 21.86
CA GLU A 579 -0.68 -23.91 21.28
C GLU A 579 -0.95 -24.22 19.80
N LEU A 580 -2.22 -24.41 19.42
CA LEU A 580 -2.62 -24.53 18.01
C LEU A 580 -2.34 -23.23 17.24
N LEU A 581 -2.77 -22.07 17.75
CA LEU A 581 -2.58 -20.79 17.08
C LEU A 581 -1.10 -20.40 16.96
N ALA A 582 -0.27 -20.78 17.93
CA ALA A 582 1.15 -20.48 17.92
C ALA A 582 1.91 -21.15 16.77
N GLY A 583 1.49 -22.33 16.32
CA GLY A 583 2.18 -23.08 15.28
C GLY A 583 1.86 -24.58 15.29
N PRO A 584 2.15 -25.30 14.18
CA PRO A 584 2.17 -26.76 14.20
C PRO A 584 3.28 -27.29 15.13
N PRO A 585 3.13 -28.51 15.69
CA PRO A 585 4.08 -29.08 16.63
C PRO A 585 5.53 -29.13 16.10
N GLN A 586 6.48 -28.68 16.92
CA GLN A 586 7.89 -28.61 16.55
C GLN A 586 8.71 -29.74 17.18
N THR A 587 9.62 -30.34 16.42
CA THR A 587 10.46 -31.46 16.89
C THR A 587 11.82 -31.01 17.43
N THR A 588 12.38 -29.94 16.89
CA THR A 588 13.70 -29.43 17.28
C THR A 588 13.63 -28.61 18.58
N PRO A 589 14.69 -28.57 19.41
CA PRO A 589 14.70 -27.74 20.62
C PRO A 589 14.44 -26.25 20.33
N GLN A 590 15.06 -25.73 19.28
CA GLN A 590 14.87 -24.34 18.86
C GLN A 590 13.46 -24.08 18.35
N GLY A 591 12.89 -25.01 17.57
CA GLY A 591 11.50 -24.90 17.12
C GLY A 591 10.52 -24.90 18.29
N LYS A 592 10.71 -25.76 19.30
CA LYS A 592 9.89 -25.78 20.52
C LYS A 592 10.01 -24.47 21.32
N GLN A 593 11.22 -23.92 21.43
CA GLN A 593 11.42 -22.63 22.08
C GLN A 593 10.69 -21.50 21.35
N MET A 594 10.80 -21.44 20.02
CA MET A 594 10.12 -20.44 19.21
C MET A 594 8.60 -20.58 19.29
N HIS A 595 8.10 -21.81 19.25
CA HIS A 595 6.67 -22.10 19.42
C HIS A 595 6.16 -21.61 20.78
N ASN A 596 6.87 -21.91 21.87
CA ASN A 596 6.56 -21.40 23.21
C ASN A 596 6.61 -19.86 23.28
N GLU A 597 7.56 -19.22 22.60
CA GLU A 597 7.68 -17.75 22.54
C GLU A 597 6.44 -17.13 21.88
N VAL A 598 5.99 -17.67 20.74
CA VAL A 598 4.76 -17.22 20.06
C VAL A 598 3.52 -17.49 20.92
N ALA A 599 3.41 -18.67 21.54
CA ALA A 599 2.31 -19.00 22.44
C ALA A 599 2.24 -18.04 23.64
N ASN A 600 3.38 -17.68 24.22
CA ASN A 600 3.44 -16.72 25.33
C ASN A 600 3.05 -15.30 24.93
N ARG A 601 3.36 -14.87 23.70
CA ARG A 601 2.87 -13.58 23.18
C ARG A 601 1.35 -13.56 23.09
N ILE A 602 0.76 -14.63 22.56
CA ILE A 602 -0.70 -14.78 22.51
C ILE A 602 -1.30 -14.71 23.92
N ARG A 603 -0.73 -15.45 24.90
CA ARG A 603 -1.15 -15.38 26.31
C ARG A 603 -1.10 -13.95 26.85
N SER A 604 0.01 -13.23 26.62
CA SER A 604 0.17 -11.84 27.07
C SER A 604 -0.92 -10.93 26.55
N VAL A 605 -1.28 -11.03 25.26
CA VAL A 605 -2.37 -10.20 24.70
C VAL A 605 -3.70 -10.49 25.38
N LEU A 606 -4.04 -11.77 25.61
CA LEU A 606 -5.30 -12.12 26.29
C LEU A 606 -5.33 -11.60 27.74
N ASP A 607 -4.20 -11.67 28.44
CA ASP A 607 -4.04 -11.19 29.81
C ASP A 607 -4.11 -9.65 29.90
N ASP A 608 -3.42 -8.94 29.01
CA ASP A 608 -3.42 -7.47 28.94
C ASP A 608 -4.81 -6.93 28.56
N GLN A 609 -5.54 -7.64 27.71
CA GLN A 609 -6.94 -7.39 27.41
C GLN A 609 -7.88 -7.86 28.53
N ARG A 610 -7.39 -8.50 29.60
CA ARG A 610 -8.17 -9.04 30.72
C ARG A 610 -9.34 -9.92 30.28
N LEU A 611 -9.14 -10.77 29.28
CA LEU A 611 -10.21 -11.62 28.71
C LEU A 611 -10.51 -12.82 29.63
N VAL A 612 -11.78 -13.20 29.74
CA VAL A 612 -12.19 -14.35 30.56
C VAL A 612 -11.78 -15.63 29.86
N SER A 613 -11.13 -16.56 30.55
CA SER A 613 -10.60 -17.74 29.86
C SER A 613 -11.69 -18.65 29.27
N ILE A 614 -11.39 -19.34 28.17
CA ILE A 614 -12.30 -20.35 27.60
C ILE A 614 -12.67 -21.40 28.64
N ASP A 615 -11.70 -21.89 29.42
CA ASP A 615 -11.92 -22.89 30.46
C ASP A 615 -12.94 -22.40 31.52
N THR A 616 -12.83 -21.14 31.94
CA THR A 616 -13.78 -20.49 32.84
C THR A 616 -15.16 -20.40 32.20
N LEU A 617 -15.24 -19.93 30.96
CA LEU A 617 -16.51 -19.77 30.25
C LEU A 617 -17.25 -21.10 30.05
N MET A 618 -16.52 -22.18 29.71
CA MET A 618 -17.11 -23.52 29.56
C MET A 618 -17.56 -24.09 30.90
N SER A 619 -16.74 -23.96 31.95
CA SER A 619 -17.05 -24.46 33.29
C SER A 619 -18.27 -23.75 33.90
N VAL A 620 -18.35 -22.42 33.75
CA VAL A 620 -19.51 -21.63 34.22
C VAL A 620 -20.76 -21.96 33.40
N GLY A 621 -20.64 -22.15 32.09
CA GLY A 621 -21.74 -22.59 31.24
C GLY A 621 -22.28 -23.97 31.64
N ASP A 622 -21.39 -24.93 31.92
CA ASP A 622 -21.77 -26.25 32.41
C ASP A 622 -22.47 -26.16 33.77
N GLY A 623 -21.95 -25.36 34.70
CA GLY A 623 -22.59 -25.11 36.00
C GLY A 623 -23.99 -24.48 35.89
N LEU A 624 -24.21 -23.56 34.92
CA LEU A 624 -25.53 -23.01 34.65
C LEU A 624 -26.49 -24.07 34.07
N ALA A 625 -26.01 -24.94 33.18
CA ALA A 625 -26.79 -26.05 32.63
C ALA A 625 -27.14 -27.09 33.70
N GLU A 626 -26.23 -27.40 34.62
CA GLU A 626 -26.50 -28.25 35.77
C GLU A 626 -27.54 -27.64 36.72
N LYS A 627 -27.45 -26.32 36.93
CA LYS A 627 -28.42 -25.58 37.73
C LYS A 627 -29.81 -25.56 37.11
N GLU A 628 -29.92 -25.44 35.78
CA GLU A 628 -31.20 -25.58 35.07
C GLU A 628 -31.84 -26.97 35.32
N ARG A 629 -31.01 -28.01 35.49
CA ARG A 629 -31.44 -29.38 35.83
C ARG A 629 -31.71 -29.58 37.34
N GLY A 630 -31.63 -28.52 38.15
CA GLY A 630 -31.91 -28.56 39.59
C GLY A 630 -30.73 -29.04 40.45
N LYS A 631 -29.52 -29.13 39.90
CA LYS A 631 -28.31 -29.43 40.69
C LYS A 631 -27.68 -28.16 41.26
N HIS A 632 -26.94 -28.31 42.35
CA HIS A 632 -26.12 -27.21 42.87
C HIS A 632 -24.74 -27.22 42.19
N PRO A 633 -24.33 -26.12 41.54
CA PRO A 633 -23.00 -26.03 40.96
C PRO A 633 -21.94 -26.06 42.07
N GLU A 634 -20.78 -26.66 41.77
CA GLU A 634 -19.67 -26.75 42.71
C GLU A 634 -19.12 -25.37 43.09
N GLU A 635 -18.53 -25.25 44.29
CA GLU A 635 -18.06 -23.96 44.82
C GLU A 635 -16.96 -23.32 43.94
N TYR A 636 -16.12 -24.14 43.31
CA TYR A 636 -15.09 -23.63 42.39
C TYR A 636 -15.70 -22.94 41.15
N VAL A 637 -16.86 -23.40 40.64
CA VAL A 637 -17.55 -22.77 39.50
C VAL A 637 -17.99 -21.35 39.85
N VAL A 638 -18.38 -21.14 41.11
CA VAL A 638 -18.77 -19.83 41.62
C VAL A 638 -17.57 -18.89 41.74
N LEU A 639 -16.38 -19.42 42.09
CA LEU A 639 -15.14 -18.67 42.09
C LEU A 639 -14.72 -18.29 40.66
N LEU A 640 -14.79 -19.22 39.71
CA LEU A 640 -14.51 -18.95 38.30
C LEU A 640 -15.47 -17.90 37.71
N ALA A 641 -16.76 -17.97 38.06
CA ALA A 641 -17.74 -16.95 37.66
C ALA A 641 -17.43 -15.54 38.18
N ALA A 642 -16.60 -15.39 39.22
CA ALA A 642 -16.19 -14.07 39.69
C ALA A 642 -15.20 -13.39 38.75
N GLN A 643 -14.48 -14.15 37.91
CA GLN A 643 -13.53 -13.63 36.93
C GLN A 643 -14.20 -12.77 35.85
N THR A 644 -15.50 -12.97 35.61
CA THR A 644 -16.28 -12.11 34.68
C THR A 644 -16.40 -10.66 35.16
N ARG A 645 -15.85 -10.32 36.33
CA ARG A 645 -15.87 -8.99 36.93
C ARG A 645 -14.47 -8.38 37.13
N GLU A 646 -13.41 -9.02 36.62
CA GLU A 646 -12.01 -8.58 36.86
C GLU A 646 -11.55 -7.37 36.02
N PHE A 647 -12.33 -6.96 35.00
CA PHE A 647 -12.01 -5.76 34.22
C PHE A 647 -12.63 -4.50 34.84
N GLU A 648 -11.92 -3.37 34.72
CA GLU A 648 -12.36 -2.06 35.19
C GLU A 648 -12.50 -1.09 34.02
N MET A 649 -13.55 -0.28 34.00
CA MET A 649 -13.66 0.82 33.03
C MET A 649 -12.81 2.02 33.46
N PRO A 650 -12.18 2.73 32.50
CA PRO A 650 -11.51 3.99 32.78
C PRO A 650 -12.43 4.96 33.52
N ARG A 651 -11.89 5.67 34.51
CA ARG A 651 -12.65 6.70 35.22
C ARG A 651 -13.14 7.76 34.22
N PRO A 652 -14.44 8.09 34.19
CA PRO A 652 -14.96 9.15 33.33
C PRO A 652 -14.23 10.47 33.60
N ILE A 653 -13.47 10.97 32.63
CA ILE A 653 -12.82 12.29 32.72
C ILE A 653 -13.83 13.41 32.38
N PHE A 654 -14.86 13.08 31.59
CA PHE A 654 -15.91 14.00 31.14
C PHE A 654 -17.27 13.63 31.73
N SER A 655 -18.07 14.65 32.04
CA SER A 655 -19.49 14.47 32.38
C SER A 655 -20.30 13.99 31.16
N ASN A 656 -21.49 13.41 31.39
CA ASN A 656 -22.35 12.95 30.29
C ASN A 656 -22.75 14.09 29.33
N GLY A 657 -22.88 15.32 29.82
CA GLY A 657 -23.15 16.50 29.00
C GLY A 657 -21.95 16.88 28.10
N GLU A 658 -20.75 16.94 28.67
CA GLU A 658 -19.52 17.22 27.91
C GLU A 658 -19.23 16.13 26.88
N ARG A 659 -19.48 14.85 27.23
CA ARG A 659 -19.38 13.73 26.29
C ARG A 659 -20.32 13.88 25.10
N THR A 660 -21.58 14.22 25.36
CA THR A 660 -22.57 14.43 24.29
C THR A 660 -22.19 15.62 23.42
N GLN A 661 -21.49 16.61 23.96
CA GLN A 661 -21.05 17.80 23.21
C GLN A 661 -19.75 17.57 22.43
N TRP A 662 -18.78 16.84 22.98
CA TRP A 662 -17.43 16.69 22.43
C TRP A 662 -17.22 15.38 21.67
N ALA A 663 -18.08 14.39 21.88
CA ALA A 663 -17.99 13.04 21.31
C ALA A 663 -19.40 12.47 21.00
N ALA A 664 -20.29 13.32 20.45
CA ALA A 664 -21.65 12.95 20.08
C ALA A 664 -21.65 11.74 19.15
N GLY A 665 -22.23 10.62 19.60
CA GLY A 665 -22.29 9.39 18.79
C GLY A 665 -20.94 8.70 18.61
N ILE A 666 -20.00 8.82 19.56
CA ILE A 666 -18.76 8.01 19.58
C ILE A 666 -18.73 7.12 20.84
N TYR A 667 -19.41 7.54 21.91
CA TYR A 667 -19.32 6.86 23.21
C TYR A 667 -20.69 6.41 23.73
N ASN A 668 -21.05 5.17 23.44
CA ASN A 668 -21.91 4.31 24.25
C ASN A 668 -21.72 2.87 23.75
N ASN A 669 -20.72 2.18 24.29
CA ASN A 669 -20.51 0.78 23.92
C ASN A 669 -21.44 -0.09 24.79
N HIS A 670 -22.68 -0.25 24.32
CA HIS A 670 -23.74 -1.01 24.99
C HIS A 670 -23.25 -2.40 25.44
N HIS A 671 -22.37 -3.02 24.65
CA HIS A 671 -21.66 -4.26 24.96
C HIS A 671 -20.97 -4.20 26.34
N THR A 672 -20.04 -3.25 26.53
CA THR A 672 -19.30 -3.11 27.80
C THR A 672 -20.20 -2.80 29.00
N ASP A 673 -21.27 -2.02 28.80
CA ASP A 673 -22.26 -1.73 29.85
C ASP A 673 -23.02 -2.98 30.31
N VAL A 674 -23.35 -3.88 29.38
CA VAL A 674 -24.03 -5.16 29.67
C VAL A 674 -23.11 -6.09 30.45
N GLU A 675 -21.83 -6.19 30.04
CA GLU A 675 -20.85 -7.03 30.75
C GLU A 675 -20.61 -6.55 32.19
N MET A 676 -20.47 -5.23 32.40
CA MET A 676 -20.30 -4.67 33.74
C MET A 676 -21.46 -4.95 34.70
N ARG A 677 -22.68 -5.10 34.17
CA ARG A 677 -23.89 -5.38 34.96
C ARG A 677 -24.09 -6.86 35.22
N THR A 678 -23.30 -7.73 34.60
CA THR A 678 -23.41 -9.18 34.72
C THR A 678 -22.87 -9.64 36.09
N ASP A 679 -23.71 -10.34 36.85
CA ASP A 679 -23.38 -10.88 38.19
C ASP A 679 -23.73 -12.37 38.28
N LEU A 680 -22.96 -13.18 37.54
CA LEU A 680 -23.10 -14.64 37.52
C LEU A 680 -22.90 -15.29 38.90
N PRO A 681 -21.94 -14.88 39.75
CA PRO A 681 -21.77 -15.46 41.08
C PRO A 681 -23.03 -15.34 41.94
N LYS A 682 -23.69 -14.17 41.92
CA LYS A 682 -24.95 -13.96 42.65
C LYS A 682 -26.05 -14.91 42.16
N LEU A 683 -26.13 -15.12 40.84
CA LEU A 683 -27.11 -16.02 40.26
C LEU A 683 -26.83 -17.49 40.57
N LEU A 684 -25.56 -17.93 40.48
CA LEU A 684 -25.15 -19.30 40.82
C LEU A 684 -25.35 -19.63 42.31
N LYS A 685 -25.20 -18.66 43.21
CA LYS A 685 -25.49 -18.81 44.65
C LYS A 685 -26.98 -18.78 44.99
N SER A 686 -27.82 -18.18 44.14
CA SER A 686 -29.25 -18.01 44.43
C SER A 686 -30.00 -19.36 44.44
N PRO A 687 -30.63 -19.79 45.55
CA PRO A 687 -31.38 -21.04 45.59
C PRO A 687 -32.73 -20.97 44.87
N THR A 688 -33.20 -19.77 44.50
CA THR A 688 -34.53 -19.51 43.91
C THR A 688 -34.46 -18.97 42.48
N ALA A 689 -33.32 -19.07 41.81
CA ALA A 689 -33.16 -18.60 40.43
C ALA A 689 -34.16 -19.29 39.49
N SER A 690 -34.95 -18.51 38.74
CA SER A 690 -35.91 -19.04 37.78
C SER A 690 -35.22 -19.56 36.52
N ARG A 691 -35.91 -20.41 35.76
CA ARG A 691 -35.40 -20.91 34.47
C ARG A 691 -35.04 -19.78 33.50
N ALA A 692 -35.87 -18.74 33.44
CA ALA A 692 -35.62 -17.57 32.59
C ALA A 692 -34.37 -16.79 33.03
N GLN A 693 -34.12 -16.68 34.33
CA GLN A 693 -32.90 -16.04 34.85
C GLN A 693 -31.64 -16.86 34.52
N ILE A 694 -31.73 -18.20 34.58
CA ILE A 694 -30.62 -19.08 34.19
C ILE A 694 -30.35 -18.98 32.68
N GLU A 695 -31.41 -18.93 31.86
CA GLU A 695 -31.30 -18.72 30.41
C GLU A 695 -30.67 -17.36 30.08
N GLU A 696 -31.09 -16.29 30.76
CA GLU A 696 -30.49 -14.96 30.63
C GLU A 696 -29.00 -14.96 30.98
N ALA A 697 -28.63 -15.61 32.09
CA ALA A 697 -27.24 -15.75 32.51
C ALA A 697 -26.38 -16.52 31.49
N ARG A 698 -26.94 -17.56 30.86
CA ARG A 698 -26.27 -18.26 29.74
C ARG A 698 -26.13 -17.34 28.53
N GLY A 699 -27.13 -16.49 28.26
CA GLY A 699 -27.05 -15.47 27.23
C GLY A 699 -25.97 -14.42 27.49
N GLN A 700 -25.73 -14.05 28.76
CA GLN A 700 -24.66 -13.14 29.15
C GLN A 700 -23.27 -13.73 28.87
N LEU A 701 -23.09 -15.05 28.98
CA LEU A 701 -21.81 -15.69 28.60
C LEU A 701 -21.47 -15.54 27.11
N ALA A 702 -22.45 -15.28 26.24
CA ALA A 702 -22.19 -15.07 24.82
C ALA A 702 -21.30 -13.85 24.54
N SER A 703 -21.40 -12.78 25.35
CA SER A 703 -20.57 -11.58 25.19
C SER A 703 -19.10 -11.86 25.53
N PHE A 704 -18.86 -12.52 26.67
CA PHE A 704 -17.51 -12.88 27.10
C PHE A 704 -16.87 -13.92 26.17
N LEU A 705 -17.66 -14.87 25.65
CA LEU A 705 -17.19 -15.83 24.66
C LEU A 705 -16.81 -15.14 23.36
N ARG A 706 -17.62 -14.19 22.89
CA ARG A 706 -17.28 -13.35 21.73
C ARG A 706 -15.95 -12.65 21.95
N ASP A 707 -15.77 -11.98 23.09
CA ASP A 707 -14.57 -11.18 23.37
C ASP A 707 -13.31 -12.05 23.38
N THR A 708 -13.40 -13.23 23.98
CA THR A 708 -12.28 -14.16 24.08
C THR A 708 -11.88 -14.73 22.72
N LEU A 709 -12.86 -15.13 21.90
CA LEU A 709 -12.59 -15.65 20.55
C LEU A 709 -12.06 -14.56 19.61
N VAL A 710 -12.59 -13.33 19.70
CA VAL A 710 -12.07 -12.18 18.95
C VAL A 710 -10.64 -11.85 19.42
N GLY A 711 -10.40 -11.89 20.73
CA GLY A 711 -9.07 -11.70 21.32
C GLY A 711 -8.03 -12.67 20.80
N LEU A 712 -8.39 -13.95 20.60
CA LEU A 712 -7.49 -14.94 19.99
C LEU A 712 -7.09 -14.57 18.55
N ASN A 713 -8.03 -14.04 17.75
CA ASN A 713 -7.72 -13.56 16.40
C ASN A 713 -6.80 -12.34 16.44
N TYR A 714 -7.08 -11.38 17.34
CA TYR A 714 -6.25 -10.18 17.52
C TYR A 714 -4.83 -10.54 17.95
N ALA A 715 -4.70 -11.45 18.91
CA ALA A 715 -3.43 -11.93 19.42
C ALA A 715 -2.61 -12.67 18.35
N TYR A 716 -3.25 -13.46 17.49
CA TYR A 716 -2.56 -14.13 16.39
C TYR A 716 -1.97 -13.13 15.37
N TYR A 717 -2.68 -12.04 15.08
CA TYR A 717 -2.25 -10.98 14.15
C TYR A 717 -1.61 -9.79 14.85
N GLU A 718 -1.12 -9.96 16.07
CA GLU A 718 -0.44 -8.93 16.85
C GLU A 718 0.72 -8.32 16.05
N PRO A 719 0.66 -7.02 15.67
CA PRO A 719 1.75 -6.37 14.96
C PRO A 719 3.00 -6.24 15.85
N PRO A 720 4.20 -6.05 15.28
CA PRO A 720 5.42 -5.85 16.07
C PRO A 720 5.26 -4.68 17.06
N GLY A 721 5.44 -4.93 18.35
CA GLY A 721 5.29 -3.94 19.43
C GLY A 721 3.88 -3.80 19.99
N ALA A 722 2.85 -3.90 19.15
CA ALA A 722 1.42 -3.93 19.49
C ALA A 722 0.98 -3.06 20.68
N GLN A 723 1.37 -1.78 20.69
CA GLN A 723 1.09 -0.86 21.78
C GLN A 723 -0.40 -0.75 22.09
N ALA A 724 -1.27 -0.80 21.08
CA ALA A 724 -2.71 -0.77 21.30
C ALA A 724 -3.23 -1.99 22.08
N LEU A 725 -2.73 -3.19 21.76
CA LEU A 725 -3.15 -4.45 22.39
C LEU A 725 -2.62 -4.61 23.82
N HIS A 726 -1.42 -4.09 24.10
CA HIS A 726 -0.82 -4.21 25.42
C HIS A 726 -1.23 -3.10 26.39
N ASN A 727 -1.60 -1.90 25.89
CA ASN A 727 -1.86 -0.74 26.76
C ASN A 727 -3.35 -0.35 26.86
N ASN A 728 -4.22 -0.80 25.95
CA ASN A 728 -5.66 -0.54 26.04
C ASN A 728 -6.44 -1.83 26.36
N PRO A 729 -6.75 -2.12 27.63
CA PRO A 729 -7.38 -3.38 28.05
C PRO A 729 -8.83 -3.57 27.53
N LEU A 730 -9.41 -2.55 26.90
CA LEU A 730 -10.76 -2.59 26.35
C LEU A 730 -10.80 -2.70 24.83
N PHE A 731 -9.66 -2.73 24.15
CA PHE A 731 -9.60 -2.60 22.69
C PHE A 731 -10.32 -3.73 21.94
N VAL A 732 -10.14 -4.99 22.37
CA VAL A 732 -10.86 -6.13 21.79
C VAL A 732 -12.37 -6.04 22.07
N ARG A 733 -12.72 -5.68 23.30
CA ARG A 733 -14.12 -5.53 23.73
C ARG A 733 -14.82 -4.38 23.02
N SER A 734 -14.08 -3.33 22.64
CA SER A 734 -14.64 -2.12 22.06
C SER A 734 -14.97 -2.24 20.58
N HIS A 735 -14.54 -3.32 19.90
CA HIS A 735 -14.89 -3.55 18.49
C HIS A 735 -16.42 -3.59 18.33
N ASP A 736 -16.95 -2.71 17.49
CA ASP A 736 -18.38 -2.62 17.19
C ASP A 736 -18.72 -3.36 15.88
N PHE A 737 -19.23 -4.59 16.01
CA PHE A 737 -19.64 -5.40 14.86
C PHE A 737 -20.97 -4.97 14.25
N ALA A 738 -21.84 -4.29 15.01
CA ALA A 738 -23.20 -3.97 14.59
C ALA A 738 -23.37 -2.51 14.17
N GLY A 739 -22.31 -1.70 14.23
CA GLY A 739 -22.33 -0.28 13.92
C GLY A 739 -23.19 0.52 14.89
N GLU A 740 -23.38 0.04 16.12
CA GLU A 740 -24.21 0.71 17.14
C GLU A 740 -23.65 2.08 17.53
N SER A 741 -22.33 2.23 17.43
CA SER A 741 -21.60 3.44 17.76
C SER A 741 -21.63 4.49 16.65
N VAL A 742 -22.14 4.22 15.44
CA VAL A 742 -22.04 5.16 14.31
C VAL A 742 -23.30 5.18 13.47
N THR A 743 -23.78 6.37 13.10
CA THR A 743 -24.90 6.50 12.16
C THR A 743 -24.41 6.50 10.72
N GLY A 744 -25.07 5.75 9.83
CA GLY A 744 -24.80 5.77 8.38
C GLY A 744 -23.80 4.74 7.85
N ILE A 745 -23.27 3.85 8.69
CA ILE A 745 -22.50 2.68 8.21
C ILE A 745 -23.51 1.65 7.69
N SER A 746 -23.48 1.39 6.37
CA SER A 746 -24.36 0.40 5.73
C SER A 746 -23.74 -0.99 5.59
N SER A 747 -22.41 -1.12 5.69
CA SER A 747 -21.67 -2.30 5.24
C SER A 747 -20.90 -3.00 6.38
N LEU A 748 -21.64 -3.62 7.30
CA LEU A 748 -21.09 -4.24 8.53
C LEU A 748 -20.22 -5.49 8.29
N TRP A 749 -20.32 -6.10 7.11
CA TRP A 749 -19.55 -7.29 6.71
C TRP A 749 -18.33 -6.95 5.84
N GLN A 750 -18.00 -5.67 5.69
CA GLN A 750 -16.78 -5.21 5.02
C GLN A 750 -15.62 -5.07 6.02
N ALA A 751 -14.41 -4.86 5.52
CA ALA A 751 -13.21 -4.64 6.33
C ALA A 751 -13.45 -3.55 7.40
N PRO A 752 -12.92 -3.73 8.62
CA PRO A 752 -13.19 -2.82 9.71
C PRO A 752 -12.55 -1.47 9.45
N VAL A 753 -13.26 -0.42 9.86
CA VAL A 753 -12.77 0.95 9.81
C VAL A 753 -12.33 1.37 11.20
N LEU A 754 -11.16 2.00 11.31
CA LEU A 754 -10.71 2.61 12.55
C LEU A 754 -11.43 3.94 12.79
N LEU A 755 -12.14 4.05 13.91
CA LEU A 755 -12.80 5.27 14.35
C LEU A 755 -12.27 5.71 15.71
N GLY A 756 -12.60 6.95 16.11
CA GLY A 756 -12.20 7.51 17.41
C GLY A 756 -10.73 7.94 17.51
N ARG A 757 -9.97 7.92 16.40
CA ARG A 757 -8.56 8.38 16.35
C ARG A 757 -8.48 9.85 16.77
N GLY A 758 -7.61 10.17 17.73
CA GLY A 758 -7.40 11.53 18.23
C GLY A 758 -8.52 12.09 19.12
N THR A 759 -9.56 11.31 19.45
CA THR A 759 -10.68 11.76 20.32
C THR A 759 -10.68 11.06 21.68
N PRO A 760 -9.89 11.55 22.67
CA PRO A 760 -9.82 10.92 24.00
C PRO A 760 -11.16 10.95 24.75
N ALA A 761 -12.05 11.90 24.43
CA ALA A 761 -13.40 11.97 24.99
C ALA A 761 -14.31 10.82 24.55
N GLY A 762 -14.00 10.16 23.42
CA GLY A 762 -14.75 9.07 22.83
C GLY A 762 -14.32 7.66 23.25
N GLY A 763 -13.49 7.51 24.30
CA GLY A 763 -13.03 6.19 24.75
C GLY A 763 -11.79 5.65 24.02
N GLY A 764 -11.21 6.44 23.12
CA GLY A 764 -10.05 6.06 22.31
C GLY A 764 -10.46 5.49 20.95
N ALA A 765 -9.49 4.94 20.22
CA ALA A 765 -9.75 4.36 18.92
C ALA A 765 -10.34 2.95 19.04
N HIS A 766 -11.27 2.59 18.16
CA HIS A 766 -11.89 1.28 18.08
C HIS A 766 -12.23 0.91 16.63
N PHE A 767 -12.42 -0.38 16.38
CA PHE A 767 -12.84 -0.86 15.06
C PHE A 767 -14.35 -0.97 14.96
N VAL A 768 -14.87 -0.66 13.78
CA VAL A 768 -16.28 -0.88 13.41
C VAL A 768 -16.36 -1.65 12.12
N GLY A 769 -17.11 -2.76 12.09
CA GLY A 769 -17.24 -3.63 10.93
C GLY A 769 -16.89 -5.09 11.23
N SER A 770 -16.36 -5.80 10.23
CA SER A 770 -16.05 -7.23 10.32
C SER A 770 -14.60 -7.49 10.77
N LEU A 771 -14.20 -8.77 10.85
CA LEU A 771 -12.81 -9.20 11.01
C LEU A 771 -12.08 -9.40 9.67
N ALA A 772 -12.73 -9.15 8.52
CA ALA A 772 -12.04 -9.22 7.23
C ALA A 772 -10.90 -8.21 7.22
N ASP A 773 -9.70 -8.64 6.81
CA ASP A 773 -8.53 -7.76 6.75
C ASP A 773 -8.04 -7.23 8.11
N LEU A 774 -8.39 -7.90 9.21
CA LEU A 774 -7.94 -7.57 10.56
C LEU A 774 -6.42 -7.30 10.68
N PRO A 775 -5.51 -8.05 10.04
CA PRO A 775 -4.06 -7.78 10.14
C PRO A 775 -3.70 -6.37 9.65
N TYR A 776 -4.30 -5.93 8.54
CA TYR A 776 -4.07 -4.60 8.00
C TYR A 776 -4.66 -3.52 8.91
N ALA A 777 -5.86 -3.73 9.44
CA ALA A 777 -6.50 -2.78 10.35
C ALA A 777 -5.70 -2.59 11.65
N LEU A 778 -5.18 -3.68 12.23
CA LEU A 778 -4.28 -3.62 13.39
C LEU A 778 -3.00 -2.87 13.06
N ALA A 779 -2.40 -3.12 11.90
CA ALA A 779 -1.21 -2.42 11.46
C ALA A 779 -1.45 -0.92 11.17
N GLU A 780 -2.65 -0.56 10.69
CA GLU A 780 -3.07 0.83 10.46
C GLU A 780 -3.21 1.63 11.76
N LEU A 781 -3.55 0.96 12.86
CA LEU A 781 -3.52 1.56 14.19
C LEU A 781 -2.09 1.62 14.75
N GLU A 782 -1.35 0.52 14.64
CA GLU A 782 -0.03 0.39 15.26
C GLU A 782 1.02 1.34 14.66
N GLN A 783 0.88 1.70 13.38
CA GLN A 783 1.82 2.59 12.72
C GLN A 783 2.02 3.94 13.46
N ASP A 784 0.99 4.45 14.14
CA ASP A 784 1.01 5.73 14.87
C ASP A 784 1.90 5.66 16.13
N PHE A 785 2.28 4.45 16.57
CA PHE A 785 3.17 4.22 17.71
C PHE A 785 4.63 3.99 17.31
N ILE A 786 4.94 3.85 16.01
CA ILE A 786 6.30 3.65 15.54
C ILE A 786 6.95 5.01 15.27
N SER A 787 7.96 5.37 16.08
CA SER A 787 8.72 6.60 15.90
C SER A 787 9.80 6.44 14.82
N PRO A 788 9.82 7.26 13.75
CA PRO A 788 10.92 7.27 12.79
C PRO A 788 12.20 7.82 13.43
N ASN A 789 13.35 7.35 12.94
CA ASN A 789 14.67 7.85 13.35
C ASN A 789 14.96 9.26 12.79
N SER A 790 14.29 9.63 11.69
CA SER A 790 14.46 10.89 10.99
C SER A 790 13.22 11.77 11.14
N VAL A 791 13.42 13.04 11.49
CA VAL A 791 12.36 14.04 11.71
C VAL A 791 11.89 14.58 10.35
N GLN A 792 11.17 13.77 9.55
CA GLN A 792 10.45 14.17 8.30
C GLN A 792 9.82 12.95 7.56
N ALA A 793 9.00 12.15 8.24
CA ALA A 793 8.37 10.98 7.61
C ALA A 793 7.01 11.35 6.96
N LEU A 794 7.03 11.79 5.71
CA LEU A 794 5.84 12.33 5.00
C LEU A 794 4.89 11.26 4.43
N VAL A 795 5.25 9.97 4.45
CA VAL A 795 4.52 8.91 3.70
C VAL A 795 4.16 7.65 4.50
N TRP A 796 4.18 7.77 5.82
CA TRP A 796 4.01 6.66 6.75
C TRP A 796 2.68 5.91 6.61
N GLY A 797 1.58 6.68 6.52
CA GLY A 797 0.19 6.20 6.44
C GLY A 797 -0.08 5.21 5.31
N GLU A 798 0.62 5.39 4.18
CA GLU A 798 0.37 4.67 2.93
C GLU A 798 1.26 3.44 2.75
N MET A 799 2.16 3.13 3.68
CA MET A 799 3.18 2.11 3.44
C MET A 799 3.38 1.18 4.63
N THR A 800 3.44 1.75 5.83
CA THR A 800 3.69 1.01 7.07
C THR A 800 2.70 -0.12 7.32
N PRO A 801 1.36 0.08 7.22
CA PRO A 801 0.40 -0.98 7.52
C PRO A 801 0.61 -2.22 6.66
N GLY A 802 1.00 -1.96 5.42
CA GLY A 802 1.29 -2.95 4.42
C GLY A 802 2.48 -3.84 4.68
N MET A 803 3.61 -3.18 4.99
CA MET A 803 4.85 -3.88 5.33
C MET A 803 4.70 -4.71 6.61
N LEU A 804 4.04 -4.16 7.63
CA LEU A 804 3.76 -4.90 8.86
C LEU A 804 2.88 -6.12 8.59
N THR A 805 1.83 -5.97 7.77
CA THR A 805 0.97 -7.11 7.38
C THR A 805 1.77 -8.18 6.64
N SER A 806 2.67 -7.78 5.74
CA SER A 806 3.52 -8.67 4.96
C SER A 806 4.54 -9.45 5.81
N ALA A 807 4.91 -8.92 6.98
CA ALA A 807 5.81 -9.57 7.92
C ALA A 807 5.09 -10.46 8.96
N ILE A 808 3.79 -10.27 9.17
CA ILE A 808 3.00 -10.97 10.19
C ILE A 808 2.15 -12.10 9.63
N LEU A 809 1.56 -11.92 8.44
CA LEU A 809 0.64 -12.91 7.87
C LEU A 809 1.34 -14.22 7.49
N PRO A 810 2.50 -14.22 6.79
CA PRO A 810 3.26 -15.44 6.54
C PRO A 810 3.81 -16.06 7.84
N ARG A 811 3.83 -17.40 7.90
CA ARG A 811 4.45 -18.16 9.00
C ARG A 811 5.40 -19.21 8.42
N TRP A 812 6.62 -19.28 8.94
CA TRP A 812 7.70 -20.10 8.37
C TRP A 812 7.90 -21.43 9.10
N TRP A 813 6.84 -21.98 9.71
CA TRP A 813 6.92 -23.24 10.46
C TRP A 813 7.27 -24.46 9.60
N ASN A 814 6.86 -24.44 8.33
CA ASN A 814 7.06 -25.54 7.38
C ASN A 814 8.26 -25.31 6.44
N VAL A 815 8.99 -24.21 6.61
CA VAL A 815 10.16 -23.90 5.78
C VAL A 815 11.36 -24.73 6.22
N THR A 816 11.94 -25.41 5.25
CA THR A 816 13.14 -26.24 5.40
C THR A 816 14.41 -25.41 5.19
N PRO A 817 15.57 -25.89 5.69
CA PRO A 817 16.86 -25.28 5.36
C PRO A 817 17.14 -25.24 3.84
N VAL A 818 16.63 -26.22 3.09
CA VAL A 818 16.75 -26.30 1.62
C VAL A 818 15.99 -25.15 0.96
N GLU A 819 14.74 -24.90 1.36
CA GLU A 819 13.93 -23.77 0.87
C GLU A 819 14.57 -22.42 1.21
N LEU A 820 15.04 -22.25 2.46
CA LEU A 820 15.70 -21.03 2.89
C LEU A 820 16.96 -20.74 2.06
N HIS A 821 17.78 -21.77 1.83
CA HIS A 821 18.98 -21.66 1.03
C HIS A 821 18.67 -21.38 -0.45
N ALA A 822 17.62 -22.00 -1.00
CA ALA A 822 17.18 -21.74 -2.36
C ALA A 822 16.84 -20.26 -2.58
N ILE A 823 16.14 -19.60 -1.65
CA ILE A 823 15.82 -18.16 -1.76
C ILE A 823 17.10 -17.31 -1.87
N ALA A 824 18.12 -17.62 -1.08
CA ALA A 824 19.40 -16.93 -1.14
C ALA A 824 20.09 -17.16 -2.49
N LEU A 825 20.08 -18.41 -2.99
CA LEU A 825 20.69 -18.78 -4.27
C LEU A 825 19.97 -18.17 -5.47
N TYR A 826 18.63 -18.08 -5.49
CA TYR A 826 17.91 -17.40 -6.57
C TYR A 826 18.30 -15.93 -6.68
N GLN A 827 18.40 -15.21 -5.55
CA GLN A 827 18.86 -13.81 -5.56
C GLN A 827 20.30 -13.68 -6.06
N LYS A 828 21.22 -14.51 -5.53
CA LYS A 828 22.64 -14.51 -5.96
C LYS A 828 22.80 -14.92 -7.43
N SER A 829 22.00 -15.87 -7.92
CA SER A 829 22.02 -16.27 -9.33
C SER A 829 21.53 -15.14 -10.24
N GLY A 830 20.57 -14.34 -9.81
CA GLY A 830 20.16 -13.12 -10.51
C GLY A 830 21.30 -12.10 -10.61
N GLU A 831 22.06 -11.92 -9.52
CA GLU A 831 23.26 -11.06 -9.49
C GLU A 831 24.37 -11.57 -10.40
N GLU A 832 24.60 -12.89 -10.43
CA GLU A 832 25.56 -13.56 -11.31
C GLU A 832 25.16 -13.41 -12.79
N LEU A 833 23.87 -13.56 -13.13
CA LEU A 833 23.34 -13.34 -14.48
C LEU A 833 23.61 -11.91 -14.99
N LEU A 834 23.40 -10.91 -14.14
CA LEU A 834 23.68 -9.51 -14.47
C LEU A 834 25.18 -9.29 -14.71
N THR A 835 26.02 -9.84 -13.84
CA THR A 835 27.48 -9.71 -13.93
C THR A 835 28.03 -10.41 -15.18
N ALA A 836 27.55 -11.62 -15.49
CA ALA A 836 27.95 -12.35 -16.68
C ALA A 836 27.54 -11.64 -17.99
N SER A 837 26.42 -10.90 -17.96
CA SER A 837 25.90 -10.12 -19.10
C SER A 837 26.79 -8.94 -19.51
N GLU A 838 27.78 -8.56 -18.69
CA GLU A 838 28.77 -7.54 -19.08
C GLU A 838 29.59 -7.99 -20.29
N LYS A 839 29.92 -9.28 -20.37
CA LYS A 839 30.85 -9.84 -21.37
C LYS A 839 30.16 -10.65 -22.47
N ASP A 840 28.90 -11.02 -22.27
CA ASP A 840 28.13 -11.85 -23.20
C ASP A 840 26.92 -11.08 -23.75
N GLU A 841 27.00 -10.69 -25.02
CA GLU A 841 25.94 -9.91 -25.69
C GLU A 841 24.63 -10.69 -25.87
N ALA A 842 24.70 -12.00 -26.11
CA ALA A 842 23.52 -12.83 -26.24
C ALA A 842 22.81 -12.97 -24.89
N LEU A 843 23.58 -13.25 -23.83
CA LEU A 843 23.04 -13.31 -22.47
C LEU A 843 22.42 -11.97 -22.06
N ARG A 844 23.08 -10.86 -22.38
CA ARG A 844 22.55 -9.51 -22.10
C ARG A 844 21.19 -9.28 -22.73
N ALA A 845 21.00 -9.70 -23.99
CA ALA A 845 19.71 -9.60 -24.67
C ALA A 845 18.64 -10.45 -23.98
N ASP A 846 18.98 -11.68 -23.56
CA ASP A 846 18.07 -12.57 -22.85
C ASP A 846 17.65 -12.01 -21.48
N VAL A 847 18.61 -11.49 -20.70
CA VAL A 847 18.38 -10.86 -19.39
C VAL A 847 17.49 -9.62 -19.53
N LEU A 848 17.78 -8.74 -20.50
CA LEU A 848 16.96 -7.56 -20.76
C LEU A 848 15.53 -7.92 -21.18
N ALA A 849 15.34 -8.97 -21.97
CA ALA A 849 14.03 -9.43 -22.40
C ALA A 849 13.18 -9.99 -21.23
N ILE A 850 13.81 -10.51 -20.19
CA ILE A 850 13.15 -10.92 -18.95
C ILE A 850 12.81 -9.69 -18.11
N LEU A 851 13.81 -8.86 -17.79
CA LEU A 851 13.65 -7.69 -16.93
C LEU A 851 12.67 -6.66 -17.50
N SER A 852 12.58 -6.52 -18.83
CA SER A 852 11.63 -5.59 -19.46
C SER A 852 10.15 -5.91 -19.19
N ASN A 853 9.82 -7.12 -18.69
CA ASN A 853 8.45 -7.46 -18.30
C ASN A 853 8.12 -7.01 -16.86
N ARG A 854 9.14 -6.62 -16.08
CA ARG A 854 9.02 -6.27 -14.66
C ARG A 854 9.52 -4.88 -14.34
N LEU A 855 10.45 -4.32 -15.11
CA LEU A 855 11.04 -3.00 -14.85
C LEU A 855 10.47 -1.93 -15.77
N LEU A 856 10.40 -0.71 -15.27
CA LEU A 856 10.04 0.46 -16.08
C LEU A 856 11.12 0.72 -17.15
N PRO A 857 10.77 1.29 -18.31
CA PRO A 857 11.73 1.57 -19.39
C PRO A 857 12.98 2.32 -18.94
N GLN A 858 12.83 3.32 -18.06
CA GLN A 858 13.96 4.08 -17.51
C GLN A 858 14.94 3.19 -16.73
N GLN A 859 14.45 2.30 -15.87
CA GLN A 859 15.28 1.39 -15.06
C GLN A 859 15.94 0.33 -15.93
N ALA A 860 15.18 -0.27 -16.87
CA ALA A 860 15.71 -1.24 -17.81
C ALA A 860 16.87 -0.68 -18.64
N ARG A 861 16.79 0.59 -19.06
CA ARG A 861 17.88 1.29 -19.74
C ARG A 861 19.09 1.58 -18.87
N GLN A 862 18.89 1.97 -17.61
CA GLN A 862 19.99 2.16 -16.67
C GLN A 862 20.78 0.86 -16.48
N ILE A 863 20.08 -0.27 -16.33
CA ILE A 863 20.69 -1.59 -16.22
C ILE A 863 21.39 -1.98 -17.52
N GLU A 864 20.76 -1.77 -18.69
CA GLU A 864 21.38 -1.99 -19.99
C GLU A 864 22.69 -1.20 -20.14
N GLN A 865 22.68 0.08 -19.79
CA GLN A 865 23.85 0.94 -19.86
C GLN A 865 24.96 0.44 -18.92
N ALA A 866 24.64 0.10 -17.68
CA ALA A 866 25.61 -0.43 -16.72
C ALA A 866 26.23 -1.76 -17.20
N MET A 867 25.44 -2.65 -17.80
CA MET A 867 25.97 -3.88 -18.43
C MET A 867 26.90 -3.58 -19.61
N ARG A 868 26.63 -2.52 -20.39
CA ARG A 868 27.48 -2.11 -21.51
C ARG A 868 28.77 -1.42 -21.06
N THR A 869 28.74 -0.68 -19.96
CA THR A 869 29.91 0.05 -19.43
C THR A 869 30.76 -0.75 -18.45
N GLY A 870 30.32 -1.96 -18.05
CA GLY A 870 31.01 -2.77 -17.05
C GLY A 870 30.88 -2.22 -15.63
N SER A 871 29.72 -1.60 -15.32
CA SER A 871 29.42 -0.95 -14.06
C SER A 871 28.30 -1.67 -13.28
N VAL A 872 28.08 -2.97 -13.54
CA VAL A 872 26.96 -3.71 -12.93
C VAL A 872 27.07 -3.79 -11.41
N SER A 873 28.30 -3.84 -10.88
CA SER A 873 28.55 -3.83 -9.42
C SER A 873 27.99 -2.60 -8.71
N GLU A 874 27.81 -1.47 -9.41
CA GLU A 874 27.23 -0.25 -8.85
C GLU A 874 25.69 -0.29 -8.87
N ILE A 875 25.10 -1.09 -9.75
CA ILE A 875 23.64 -1.23 -9.94
C ILE A 875 23.05 -2.35 -9.10
N ILE A 876 23.77 -3.46 -8.86
CA ILE A 876 23.27 -4.56 -8.03
C ILE A 876 22.72 -4.08 -6.67
N PRO A 877 23.41 -3.20 -5.90
CA PRO A 877 22.88 -2.67 -4.63
C PRO A 877 21.65 -1.77 -4.77
N GLN A 878 21.27 -1.40 -6.00
CA GLN A 878 20.10 -0.58 -6.32
C GLN A 878 18.93 -1.43 -6.85
N MET A 879 19.13 -2.74 -7.05
CA MET A 879 18.08 -3.65 -7.47
C MET A 879 17.30 -4.19 -6.29
N MET A 880 15.98 -4.34 -6.47
CA MET A 880 15.16 -4.94 -5.44
C MET A 880 15.43 -6.46 -5.37
N PRO A 881 15.48 -7.06 -4.18
CA PRO A 881 15.59 -8.51 -3.99
C PRO A 881 14.60 -9.34 -4.84
N ALA A 882 13.37 -8.84 -5.02
CA ALA A 882 12.38 -9.53 -5.83
C ALA A 882 12.69 -9.49 -7.34
N ASP A 883 13.46 -8.50 -7.83
CA ASP A 883 13.85 -8.39 -9.24
C ASP A 883 14.97 -9.36 -9.59
N THR A 884 15.97 -9.51 -8.71
CA THR A 884 17.05 -10.49 -8.90
C THR A 884 16.53 -11.93 -8.76
N PHE A 885 15.63 -12.16 -7.80
CA PHE A 885 14.91 -13.43 -7.66
C PHE A 885 14.10 -13.78 -8.92
N TYR A 886 13.31 -12.82 -9.41
CA TYR A 886 12.51 -12.98 -10.64
C TYR A 886 13.37 -13.28 -11.86
N LEU A 887 14.48 -12.55 -12.03
CA LEU A 887 15.40 -12.77 -13.13
C LEU A 887 15.90 -14.22 -13.15
N ALA A 888 16.36 -14.74 -12.02
CA ALA A 888 16.84 -16.11 -11.93
C ALA A 888 15.73 -17.12 -12.20
N ALA A 889 14.55 -16.95 -11.60
CA ALA A 889 13.41 -17.86 -11.77
C ALA A 889 12.95 -17.95 -13.24
N GLU A 890 12.75 -16.82 -13.90
CA GLU A 890 12.33 -16.76 -15.31
C GLU A 890 13.42 -17.26 -16.26
N PHE A 891 14.69 -16.98 -15.96
CA PHE A 891 15.80 -17.45 -16.78
C PHE A 891 15.87 -18.98 -16.76
N GLN A 892 15.73 -19.61 -15.59
CA GLN A 892 15.68 -21.07 -15.47
C GLN A 892 14.48 -21.67 -16.21
N GLN A 893 13.31 -21.01 -16.14
CA GLN A 893 12.11 -21.49 -16.83
C GLN A 893 12.21 -21.39 -18.36
N LYS A 894 12.78 -20.29 -18.89
CA LYS A 894 12.90 -20.04 -20.33
C LYS A 894 14.08 -20.74 -20.97
N TYR A 895 15.17 -20.93 -20.22
CA TYR A 895 16.44 -21.45 -20.72
C TYR A 895 16.97 -22.64 -19.88
N PRO A 896 16.18 -23.71 -19.67
CA PRO A 896 16.55 -24.83 -18.79
C PRO A 896 17.77 -25.63 -19.30
N GLU A 897 18.00 -25.63 -20.61
CA GLU A 897 19.03 -26.43 -21.30
C GLU A 897 20.32 -25.63 -21.59
N GLN A 898 20.50 -24.43 -21.03
CA GLN A 898 21.72 -23.64 -21.19
C GLN A 898 22.63 -23.77 -19.95
N PRO A 899 23.46 -24.83 -19.83
CA PRO A 899 24.51 -24.90 -18.83
C PRO A 899 25.62 -23.93 -19.23
N ARG A 900 25.42 -22.64 -18.96
CA ARG A 900 26.48 -21.64 -19.04
C ARG A 900 27.19 -21.61 -17.68
N ASP A 901 28.51 -21.50 -17.70
CA ASP A 901 29.30 -21.24 -16.49
C ASP A 901 29.08 -19.78 -16.04
N LEU A 902 27.92 -19.55 -15.41
CA LEU A 902 27.42 -18.21 -15.03
C LEU A 902 27.94 -17.76 -13.66
N GLY A 903 28.29 -18.72 -12.81
CA GLY A 903 28.76 -18.48 -11.45
C GLY A 903 28.49 -19.69 -10.54
N THR A 904 29.11 -19.67 -9.35
CA THR A 904 29.03 -20.78 -8.40
C THR A 904 27.64 -20.92 -7.79
N SER A 905 26.94 -19.81 -7.52
CA SER A 905 25.61 -19.82 -6.91
C SER A 905 24.58 -20.39 -7.89
N THR A 906 24.73 -20.05 -9.18
CA THR A 906 23.87 -20.56 -10.26
C THR A 906 24.03 -22.08 -10.43
N GLN A 907 25.26 -22.59 -10.37
CA GLN A 907 25.53 -24.04 -10.43
C GLN A 907 24.94 -24.77 -9.21
N GLU A 908 25.12 -24.20 -8.01
CA GLU A 908 24.56 -24.75 -6.78
C GLU A 908 23.02 -24.76 -6.81
N LEU A 909 22.40 -23.69 -7.31
CA LEU A 909 20.95 -23.59 -7.47
C LEU A 909 20.42 -24.68 -8.42
N GLN A 910 21.07 -24.89 -9.56
CA GLN A 910 20.68 -25.92 -10.52
C GLN A 910 20.74 -27.32 -9.91
N GLU A 911 21.80 -27.61 -9.15
CA GLU A 911 21.92 -28.88 -8.44
C GLU A 911 20.83 -29.03 -7.36
N LEU A 912 20.53 -27.97 -6.62
CA LEU A 912 19.48 -27.96 -5.61
C LEU A 912 18.09 -28.20 -6.23
N ILE A 913 17.79 -27.58 -7.36
CA ILE A 913 16.55 -27.78 -8.14
C ILE A 913 16.44 -29.24 -8.60
N ARG A 914 17.55 -29.83 -9.08
CA ARG A 914 17.59 -31.22 -9.52
C ARG A 914 17.36 -32.20 -8.37
N GLN A 915 17.89 -31.91 -7.19
CA GLN A 915 17.78 -32.77 -6.00
C GLN A 915 16.42 -32.62 -5.28
N HIS A 916 15.85 -31.41 -5.26
CA HIS A 916 14.67 -31.08 -4.46
C HIS A 916 13.57 -30.31 -5.24
N PRO A 917 13.13 -30.80 -6.41
CA PRO A 917 12.25 -30.03 -7.31
C PRO A 917 10.91 -29.61 -6.67
N ASP A 918 10.37 -30.41 -5.74
CA ASP A 918 9.10 -30.11 -5.06
C ASP A 918 9.24 -29.03 -3.97
N GLN A 919 10.45 -28.83 -3.43
CA GLN A 919 10.72 -27.87 -2.35
C GLN A 919 11.17 -26.50 -2.89
N VAL A 920 11.94 -26.47 -3.99
CA VAL A 920 12.57 -25.24 -4.47
C VAL A 920 11.95 -24.66 -5.74
N ASN A 921 10.77 -25.17 -6.15
CA ASN A 921 10.02 -24.61 -7.27
C ASN A 921 9.34 -23.28 -6.90
N TRP A 922 9.00 -22.53 -7.95
CA TRP A 922 8.30 -21.24 -7.84
C TRP A 922 7.07 -21.30 -6.93
N ARG A 923 6.18 -22.28 -7.14
CA ARG A 923 4.91 -22.37 -6.41
C ARG A 923 5.13 -22.47 -4.91
N ARG A 924 6.09 -23.30 -4.49
CA ARG A 924 6.42 -23.52 -3.09
C ARG A 924 7.05 -22.28 -2.46
N LEU A 925 8.06 -21.71 -3.11
CA LEU A 925 8.76 -20.51 -2.59
C LEU A 925 7.86 -19.27 -2.57
N SER A 926 7.00 -19.11 -3.58
CA SER A 926 5.99 -18.06 -3.64
C SER A 926 4.99 -18.14 -2.48
N HIS A 927 4.55 -19.34 -2.12
CA HIS A 927 3.64 -19.55 -1.00
C HIS A 927 4.29 -19.23 0.36
N ASP A 928 5.57 -19.57 0.54
CA ASP A 928 6.23 -19.45 1.84
C ASP A 928 6.89 -18.08 2.07
N PHE A 929 7.29 -17.37 1.02
CA PHE A 929 8.01 -16.09 1.10
C PHE A 929 7.30 -14.90 0.43
N GLY A 930 6.17 -15.14 -0.26
CA GLY A 930 5.35 -14.10 -0.84
C GLY A 930 4.59 -13.26 0.19
N THR A 931 3.73 -12.36 -0.30
CA THR A 931 2.93 -11.46 0.55
C THR A 931 1.45 -11.52 0.17
N PRO A 932 0.53 -11.12 1.09
CA PRO A 932 -0.89 -11.08 0.76
C PRO A 932 -1.22 -9.94 -0.21
N HIS A 933 -2.04 -10.23 -1.23
CA HIS A 933 -2.47 -9.26 -2.23
C HIS A 933 -4.00 -9.17 -2.35
N PRO A 934 -4.72 -8.62 -1.33
CA PRO A 934 -6.19 -8.65 -1.28
C PRO A 934 -6.87 -7.86 -2.40
N VAL A 935 -6.18 -6.93 -3.05
CA VAL A 935 -6.71 -6.14 -4.18
C VAL A 935 -6.40 -6.77 -5.53
N MET A 936 -5.16 -7.22 -5.75
CA MET A 936 -4.73 -7.73 -7.07
C MET A 936 -4.97 -9.23 -7.26
N ALA A 937 -4.85 -10.01 -6.20
CA ALA A 937 -5.10 -11.45 -6.21
C ALA A 937 -6.44 -11.82 -5.56
N GLN A 938 -7.14 -10.86 -4.94
CA GLN A 938 -8.44 -11.06 -4.28
C GLN A 938 -8.43 -12.20 -3.25
N ASN A 939 -7.32 -12.36 -2.52
CA ASN A 939 -7.16 -13.33 -1.44
C ASN A 939 -6.07 -12.86 -0.44
N TYR A 940 -6.00 -13.51 0.71
CA TYR A 940 -4.98 -13.24 1.75
C TYR A 940 -3.86 -14.28 1.77
N GLY A 941 -3.86 -15.26 0.87
CA GLY A 941 -2.78 -16.23 0.75
C GLY A 941 -1.49 -15.53 0.29
N PRO A 942 -0.32 -15.83 0.88
CA PRO A 942 0.93 -15.27 0.41
C PRO A 942 1.26 -15.76 -1.01
N GLU A 943 1.62 -14.82 -1.87
CA GLU A 943 2.02 -15.11 -3.26
C GLU A 943 3.06 -14.07 -3.71
N LEU A 944 3.98 -14.45 -4.59
CA LEU A 944 4.82 -13.52 -5.33
C LEU A 944 4.10 -13.21 -6.65
N LEU A 945 3.53 -12.01 -6.77
CA LEU A 945 2.61 -11.71 -7.88
C LEU A 945 3.30 -11.54 -9.25
N ASN A 946 4.59 -11.18 -9.26
CA ASN A 946 5.39 -10.94 -10.47
C ASN A 946 4.72 -10.01 -11.49
N VAL A 947 4.21 -8.87 -11.02
CA VAL A 947 3.71 -7.80 -11.89
C VAL A 947 4.76 -6.70 -12.05
N ALA A 948 4.54 -5.83 -13.04
CA ALA A 948 5.34 -4.63 -13.23
C ALA A 948 4.84 -3.52 -12.29
N PRO A 949 5.74 -2.67 -11.74
CA PRO A 949 5.41 -1.63 -10.77
C PRO A 949 4.17 -0.85 -11.17
N MET A 950 3.15 -0.92 -10.32
CA MET A 950 1.92 -0.18 -10.55
C MET A 950 2.09 1.26 -10.06
N PRO A 951 1.47 2.23 -10.76
CA PRO A 951 1.49 3.61 -10.31
C PRO A 951 0.54 3.78 -9.10
N PRO A 952 0.71 4.83 -8.30
CA PRO A 952 -0.25 5.13 -7.25
C PRO A 952 -1.61 5.57 -7.75
N PHE A 953 -2.63 5.17 -6.99
CA PHE A 953 -4.02 5.53 -7.20
C PHE A 953 -4.61 6.24 -5.98
N ALA A 954 -5.56 7.15 -6.21
CA ALA A 954 -6.24 7.85 -5.12
C ALA A 954 -6.99 6.86 -4.19
N GLY A 955 -6.82 7.02 -2.87
CA GLY A 955 -7.62 6.31 -1.86
C GLY A 955 -7.27 4.83 -1.63
N SER A 956 -6.25 4.29 -2.28
CA SER A 956 -5.79 2.90 -2.09
C SER A 956 -4.30 2.74 -2.39
N SER A 957 -3.51 3.81 -2.23
CA SER A 957 -2.17 3.89 -2.83
C SER A 957 -1.20 2.82 -2.30
N SER A 958 -1.37 2.40 -1.03
CA SER A 958 -0.61 1.33 -0.41
C SER A 958 -0.77 -0.03 -1.10
N ARG A 959 -2.00 -0.44 -1.42
CA ARG A 959 -2.33 -1.84 -1.81
C ARG A 959 -2.00 -2.22 -3.25
N PHE A 960 -1.52 -1.26 -4.03
CA PHE A 960 -1.10 -1.45 -5.41
C PHE A 960 0.43 -1.47 -5.55
N LEU A 961 1.20 -1.72 -4.49
CA LEU A 961 2.66 -1.67 -4.56
C LEU A 961 3.32 -3.05 -4.35
N PRO A 962 2.84 -4.14 -4.98
CA PRO A 962 3.20 -5.51 -4.60
C PRO A 962 4.71 -5.81 -4.67
N GLU A 963 5.41 -5.31 -5.70
CA GLU A 963 6.83 -5.63 -5.92
C GLU A 963 7.72 -5.15 -4.76
N CYS A 964 7.25 -4.12 -4.07
CA CYS A 964 7.96 -3.47 -2.97
C CYS A 964 7.72 -4.18 -1.64
N TRP A 965 6.71 -5.04 -1.57
CA TRP A 965 6.28 -5.74 -0.36
C TRP A 965 6.86 -7.16 -0.34
N ASP A 966 7.06 -7.76 -1.50
CA ASP A 966 7.72 -9.06 -1.65
C ASP A 966 9.21 -9.03 -1.28
N SER A 967 9.86 -7.90 -1.53
CA SER A 967 11.32 -7.78 -1.41
C SER A 967 11.88 -7.93 0.02
N PRO A 968 11.29 -7.33 1.08
CA PRO A 968 11.77 -7.52 2.45
C PRO A 968 11.83 -8.99 2.87
N ASN A 969 10.78 -9.79 2.65
CA ASN A 969 10.76 -11.20 3.07
C ASN A 969 11.86 -12.02 2.38
N LEU A 970 12.08 -11.79 1.08
CA LEU A 970 13.18 -12.42 0.33
C LEU A 970 14.56 -12.00 0.88
N TYR A 971 14.74 -10.72 1.20
CA TYR A 971 16.00 -10.22 1.74
C TYR A 971 16.29 -10.74 3.14
N TRP A 972 15.30 -10.76 4.04
CA TRP A 972 15.45 -11.30 5.39
C TRP A 972 15.73 -12.81 5.38
N ALA A 973 15.11 -13.55 4.46
CA ALA A 973 15.40 -14.96 4.25
C ALA A 973 16.86 -15.19 3.81
N ARG A 974 17.36 -14.43 2.83
CA ARG A 974 18.78 -14.46 2.44
C ARG A 974 19.69 -14.12 3.60
N LEU A 975 19.36 -13.09 4.37
CA LEU A 975 20.14 -12.66 5.52
C LEU A 975 20.22 -13.75 6.60
N ALA A 976 19.12 -14.48 6.82
CA ALA A 976 19.07 -15.61 7.74
C ALA A 976 19.92 -16.79 7.26
N ASP A 977 19.84 -17.14 5.96
CA ASP A 977 20.69 -18.17 5.33
C ASP A 977 22.19 -17.83 5.49
N GLU A 978 22.58 -16.61 5.10
CA GLU A 978 23.97 -16.13 5.19
C GLU A 978 24.49 -16.10 6.63
N ALA A 979 23.62 -15.86 7.61
CA ALA A 979 23.96 -15.84 9.03
C ALA A 979 23.92 -17.23 9.70
N GLY A 980 23.53 -18.29 8.97
CA GLY A 980 23.37 -19.64 9.51
C GLY A 980 22.22 -19.76 10.52
N VAL A 981 21.19 -18.92 10.37
CA VAL A 981 20.02 -18.91 11.25
C VAL A 981 19.01 -19.96 10.78
N SER A 982 18.45 -20.71 11.74
CA SER A 982 17.43 -21.72 11.45
C SER A 982 16.12 -21.10 10.91
N PRO A 983 15.46 -21.71 9.91
CA PRO A 983 14.23 -21.17 9.31
C PRO A 983 13.12 -20.84 10.30
N VAL A 984 12.97 -21.63 11.37
CA VAL A 984 11.92 -21.40 12.39
C VAL A 984 12.05 -20.03 13.06
N MET A 985 13.27 -19.46 13.11
CA MET A 985 13.51 -18.14 13.70
C MET A 985 12.93 -16.99 12.87
N LEU A 986 12.59 -17.22 11.60
CA LEU A 986 11.98 -16.20 10.75
C LEU A 986 10.65 -15.69 11.33
N ASN A 987 9.91 -16.53 12.07
CA ASN A 987 8.67 -16.16 12.76
C ASN A 987 8.84 -15.00 13.77
N ARG A 988 10.07 -14.77 14.24
CA ARG A 988 10.43 -13.64 15.09
C ARG A 988 11.24 -12.58 14.34
N LEU A 989 12.26 -13.01 13.60
CA LEU A 989 13.22 -12.12 12.96
C LEU A 989 12.59 -11.23 11.88
N VAL A 990 11.70 -11.78 11.04
CA VAL A 990 11.09 -11.00 9.95
C VAL A 990 10.23 -9.84 10.49
N PRO A 991 9.32 -10.06 11.46
CA PRO A 991 8.62 -8.97 12.16
C PRO A 991 9.56 -7.90 12.75
N GLU A 992 10.59 -8.31 13.49
CA GLU A 992 11.54 -7.41 14.16
C GLU A 992 12.35 -6.57 13.17
N LEU A 993 12.93 -7.22 12.15
CA LEU A 993 13.72 -6.54 11.12
C LEU A 993 12.85 -5.60 10.29
N THR A 994 11.60 -5.99 9.99
CA THR A 994 10.67 -5.13 9.25
C THR A 994 10.31 -3.87 10.05
N GLN A 995 10.02 -3.99 11.35
CA GLN A 995 9.78 -2.82 12.21
C GLN A 995 11.01 -1.90 12.26
N ASN A 996 12.22 -2.45 12.37
CA ASN A 996 13.46 -1.68 12.36
C ASN A 996 13.73 -1.00 11.02
N MET A 997 13.45 -1.67 9.91
CA MET A 997 13.52 -1.09 8.58
C MET A 997 12.57 0.10 8.46
N ILE A 998 11.32 -0.06 8.91
CA ILE A 998 10.30 1.00 8.88
C ILE A 998 10.78 2.26 9.64
N GLN A 999 11.35 2.10 10.84
CA GLN A 999 11.92 3.22 11.61
C GLN A 999 13.03 3.97 10.89
N ARG A 1000 13.74 3.32 9.96
CA ARG A 1000 14.85 3.91 9.17
C ARG A 1000 14.41 4.51 7.85
N ILE A 1001 13.16 4.29 7.43
CA ILE A 1001 12.66 4.88 6.17
C ILE A 1001 12.71 6.40 6.28
N PHE A 1002 13.49 6.99 5.38
CA PHE A 1002 13.53 8.44 5.19
C PHE A 1002 13.27 8.76 3.72
N ALA A 1003 12.02 8.56 3.32
CA ALA A 1003 11.50 8.73 1.97
C ALA A 1003 10.83 10.10 1.80
N THR A 1004 10.98 10.70 0.61
CA THR A 1004 10.27 11.95 0.27
C THR A 1004 8.83 11.68 -0.13
N ASP A 1005 8.59 10.58 -0.84
CA ASP A 1005 7.27 10.12 -1.23
C ASP A 1005 7.19 8.58 -1.24
N PHE A 1006 5.98 8.01 -1.34
CA PHE A 1006 5.83 6.55 -1.23
C PHE A 1006 6.31 5.82 -2.51
N GLU A 1007 6.57 6.52 -3.61
CA GLU A 1007 7.23 5.96 -4.81
C GLU A 1007 8.78 6.01 -4.70
N ASP A 1008 9.35 6.50 -3.59
CA ASP A 1008 10.81 6.58 -3.33
C ASP A 1008 11.39 5.21 -2.92
N TRP A 1009 11.31 4.25 -3.84
CA TRP A 1009 11.86 2.90 -3.67
C TRP A 1009 13.33 2.86 -3.24
N PRO A 1010 14.21 3.74 -3.74
CA PRO A 1010 15.58 3.81 -3.25
C PRO A 1010 15.66 4.05 -1.74
N ALA A 1011 14.79 4.86 -1.14
CA ALA A 1011 14.77 5.06 0.31
C ALA A 1011 14.40 3.79 1.08
N LEU A 1012 13.44 3.01 0.56
CA LEU A 1012 13.06 1.73 1.15
C LEU A 1012 14.22 0.73 1.08
N LEU A 1013 14.84 0.59 -0.09
CA LEU A 1013 15.97 -0.31 -0.30
C LEU A 1013 17.16 0.07 0.58
N ARG A 1014 17.46 1.37 0.71
CA ARG A 1014 18.48 1.87 1.65
C ARG A 1014 18.17 1.47 3.09
N ALA A 1015 16.96 1.73 3.57
CA ALA A 1015 16.54 1.35 4.93
C ALA A 1015 16.66 -0.16 5.18
N MET A 1016 16.29 -0.98 4.19
CA MET A 1016 16.42 -2.44 4.24
C MET A 1016 17.89 -2.88 4.36
N HIS A 1017 18.77 -2.30 3.54
CA HIS A 1017 20.21 -2.57 3.59
C HIS A 1017 20.87 -2.10 4.89
N GLU A 1018 20.49 -0.93 5.40
CA GLU A 1018 20.96 -0.42 6.70
C GLU A 1018 20.58 -1.35 7.85
N THR A 1019 19.31 -1.77 7.92
CA THR A 1019 18.84 -2.76 8.91
C THR A 1019 19.60 -4.09 8.78
N GLY A 1020 19.78 -4.59 7.55
CA GLY A 1020 20.54 -5.82 7.33
C GLY A 1020 22.02 -5.69 7.74
N ALA A 1021 22.66 -4.55 7.50
CA ALA A 1021 24.03 -4.29 7.92
C ALA A 1021 24.17 -4.25 9.45
N GLU A 1022 23.21 -3.63 10.15
CA GLU A 1022 23.19 -3.60 11.61
C GLU A 1022 22.96 -5.00 12.22
N PHE A 1023 22.10 -5.82 11.60
CA PHE A 1023 21.92 -7.21 11.99
C PHE A 1023 23.23 -8.01 11.85
N ARG A 1024 23.94 -7.89 10.73
CA ARG A 1024 25.26 -8.53 10.53
C ARG A 1024 26.30 -8.08 11.57
N GLN A 1025 26.21 -6.83 12.03
CA GLN A 1025 27.08 -6.26 13.06
C GLN A 1025 26.66 -6.65 14.49
N GLY A 1026 25.54 -7.35 14.67
CA GLY A 1026 25.01 -7.75 15.97
C GLY A 1026 24.42 -6.60 16.80
N LYS A 1027 24.13 -5.45 16.17
CA LYS A 1027 23.54 -4.27 16.82
C LYS A 1027 22.04 -4.42 17.08
N LEU A 1028 21.36 -5.17 16.22
CA LEU A 1028 19.98 -5.59 16.40
C LEU A 1028 20.04 -6.96 17.08
N GLY A 1029 19.55 -7.02 18.33
CA GLY A 1029 19.76 -8.14 19.27
C GLY A 1029 19.88 -9.50 18.60
N SER A 1030 21.12 -9.95 18.39
CA SER A 1030 21.35 -11.26 17.78
C SER A 1030 20.74 -12.34 18.69
N PRO A 1031 20.04 -13.36 18.15
CA PRO A 1031 19.80 -14.57 18.93
C PRO A 1031 21.15 -15.07 19.43
N GLN A 1032 21.25 -15.33 20.74
CA GLN A 1032 22.50 -15.77 21.38
C GLN A 1032 23.12 -16.91 20.57
N ARG A 1033 24.34 -16.71 20.04
CA ARG A 1033 25.16 -17.80 19.52
C ARG A 1033 25.45 -18.73 20.70
N ILE A 1034 24.77 -19.87 20.77
CA ILE A 1034 25.15 -20.93 21.70
C ILE A 1034 26.45 -21.52 21.15
N THR A 1035 27.56 -21.11 21.76
CA THR A 1035 28.84 -21.78 21.61
C THR A 1035 28.68 -23.24 22.04
N ALA A 1036 29.01 -24.16 21.14
CA ALA A 1036 29.13 -25.57 21.47
C ALA A 1036 30.07 -25.72 22.67
N VAL A 1037 29.53 -26.13 23.82
CA VAL A 1037 30.34 -26.57 24.94
C VAL A 1037 30.99 -27.88 24.51
N GLN A 1038 32.31 -27.84 24.34
CA GLN A 1038 33.12 -29.05 24.21
C GLN A 1038 33.17 -29.78 25.55
N HIS A 1039 32.90 -31.08 25.46
CA HIS A 1039 32.98 -32.16 26.46
C HIS A 1039 31.80 -32.37 27.40
#